data_AF-A0AAP5XTJ8-F1
#
_entry.id   AF-A0AAP5XTJ8-F1
#
_cell.length_a   1.000
_cell.length_b   1.000
_cell.length_c   1.000
_cell.angle_alpha   90.00
_cell.angle_beta   90.00
_cell.angle_gamma   90.00
#
_symmetry.space_group_name_H-M   'P 1'
#
loop_
_entity.id
_entity.type
_entity.pdbx_description
1 polymer ?
#
loop_
_entity_poly.entity_id
_entity_poly.type
_entity_poly.pdbx_seq_one_letter_code
_entity_poly.pdbx_strand_id
1 'polypeptide(L)'
;MVCQVPKPDCYGMAFPWNAARKAINPYLDPAEVAPVSVLSNLITLYAADNEQQQLRSEALSDEVWERYFFNESRDPVQRKMEQDNLISRAKMAREQQRFNPDLVILANVSTEPAHVSKPLLERIKFFEGLGRPKAYSRYLHETIRPCLERLDRVRESQVSASFRFMASHEGLEGLLVLPEMNQEQVKRLSTLVAAHMSLCLDAACSALFVTDDVKPEQIRQSWEKVAAEAMRLDVIPPAFEQLRRKKRRRKPIPYDLIPGSLARMLCADWWYRKLWQMRCEWREEQLRAVCLVNKKASPYVSYEAVIHKREQRRKSLEFFQSHELVNADGDTLDMEDVVNASSSNPAHRRNEMMACVKGLELIAEMRGDCAVFYTITCPSRFHATLNNGRPNPKWTSETVRQSSDYLVDTFAAFRKAMHKAGLRWYGVRVAEPHHDGTVHWHLLCFMRKKDRRTLTALLRKFAIREDRDELGNNTGPRFKSELINPRKGTPTSYVAKYISKNIDGRGLAKEISKETGKSLRDSAEHVSAWASLHRVQQFRFFGIPGRQAYRELRLLAGQAARAHGDKKACAPVLENARLDAVLAAADAGCFATYSMKQGGVLVPRKHHLIRTAYEFNDEPGTYGDHGIRIYGIWSPIVEGRICTHAMKWKMVRKAVDVQEATADQGARAPWTRGNNCPPVENLYQSGGDLPDIKTMNEQELHDYLHGMSQKERRELTARLRLVKPKRRKGYKQQISNHQRQQLDAELRSRGFDASDTEVDLLLRGGSIPSGAGLRLFYRNQRLQEDDKWRQWY
;
A
#
# COMPACT_ATOMS: atom_id res chain seq x y z
N MET A 1 -39.86 -77.97 68.78
CA MET A 1 -39.85 -76.61 69.38
C MET A 1 -40.63 -75.72 68.42
N VAL A 2 -41.93 -75.51 68.68
CA VAL A 2 -42.57 -74.28 69.20
C VAL A 2 -42.96 -73.31 68.07
N CYS A 3 -44.22 -72.84 68.06
CA CYS A 3 -45.08 -72.84 66.87
C CYS A 3 -46.19 -71.76 66.84
N GLN A 4 -46.65 -71.41 65.60
CA GLN A 4 -48.05 -71.23 65.07
C GLN A 4 -49.09 -70.36 65.89
N VAL A 5 -50.36 -70.09 65.53
CA VAL A 5 -51.29 -70.34 64.37
C VAL A 5 -52.18 -69.07 64.15
N PRO A 6 -53.03 -68.96 63.11
CA PRO A 6 -54.48 -68.78 63.40
C PRO A 6 -55.52 -69.37 62.40
N LYS A 7 -56.81 -69.45 62.82
CA LYS A 7 -58.02 -69.86 62.05
C LYS A 7 -59.37 -69.34 62.71
N PRO A 8 -60.59 -69.54 62.13
CA PRO A 8 -61.84 -68.77 62.37
C PRO A 8 -62.98 -69.54 63.12
N ASP A 9 -64.26 -69.05 63.12
CA ASP A 9 -65.55 -69.84 63.10
C ASP A 9 -66.88 -68.99 63.03
N CYS A 10 -68.09 -69.61 63.01
CA CYS A 10 -69.45 -69.07 62.62
C CYS A 10 -70.63 -69.38 63.60
N TYR A 11 -71.85 -68.74 63.51
CA TYR A 11 -73.26 -69.25 63.79
C TYR A 11 -74.39 -68.16 63.97
N GLY A 12 -75.67 -68.40 63.54
CA GLY A 12 -76.94 -68.08 64.31
C GLY A 12 -77.90 -66.84 64.08
N MET A 13 -79.10 -67.05 63.45
CA MET A 13 -80.45 -66.36 63.44
C MET A 13 -80.80 -64.92 63.97
N ALA A 14 -81.68 -64.16 63.24
CA ALA A 14 -82.90 -63.41 63.70
C ALA A 14 -83.64 -62.56 62.59
N PHE A 15 -84.95 -62.23 62.75
CA PHE A 15 -85.76 -61.36 61.84
C PHE A 15 -85.97 -59.91 62.39
N PRO A 16 -86.25 -58.87 61.54
CA PRO A 16 -85.80 -57.50 61.83
C PRO A 16 -86.72 -56.54 62.61
N TRP A 17 -88.02 -56.78 62.79
CA TRP A 17 -88.89 -55.77 63.44
C TRP A 17 -88.68 -55.63 64.96
N ASN A 18 -87.87 -56.50 65.56
CA ASN A 18 -87.39 -56.37 66.93
C ASN A 18 -86.03 -55.64 67.03
N ALA A 19 -85.49 -55.12 65.92
CA ALA A 19 -84.24 -54.38 65.93
C ALA A 19 -84.41 -53.00 66.59
N ALA A 20 -83.68 -52.76 67.67
CA ALA A 20 -83.65 -51.48 68.36
C ALA A 20 -83.14 -50.38 67.41
N ARG A 21 -83.98 -49.39 67.10
CA ARG A 21 -83.62 -48.24 66.27
C ARG A 21 -82.63 -47.36 67.03
N LYS A 22 -81.39 -47.27 66.52
CA LYS A 22 -80.33 -46.41 67.07
C LYS A 22 -80.56 -44.97 66.61
N ALA A 23 -80.55 -44.01 67.53
CA ALA A 23 -80.67 -42.60 67.20
C ALA A 23 -79.43 -42.12 66.41
N ILE A 24 -79.65 -41.45 65.27
CA ILE A 24 -78.59 -40.82 64.47
C ILE A 24 -78.37 -39.42 65.02
N ASN A 25 -77.12 -39.10 65.36
CA ASN A 25 -76.72 -37.85 66.02
C ASN A 25 -76.20 -36.85 64.96
N PRO A 26 -76.85 -35.68 64.75
CA PRO A 26 -76.58 -34.79 63.61
C PRO A 26 -75.25 -34.01 63.66
N TYR A 27 -74.28 -34.45 64.48
CA TYR A 27 -73.00 -33.77 64.68
C TYR A 27 -71.76 -34.62 64.34
N LEU A 28 -71.90 -35.86 63.86
CA LEU A 28 -70.76 -36.78 63.67
C LEU A 28 -70.73 -37.59 62.35
N ASP A 29 -71.78 -37.57 61.52
CA ASP A 29 -71.76 -38.24 60.21
C ASP A 29 -71.62 -37.21 59.06
N PRO A 30 -70.60 -37.32 58.17
CA PRO A 30 -70.49 -36.47 56.98
C PRO A 30 -71.63 -36.74 55.99
N ALA A 31 -72.23 -35.68 55.45
CA ALA A 31 -73.31 -35.79 54.48
C ALA A 31 -72.87 -36.47 53.17
N GLU A 32 -73.76 -37.29 52.60
CA GLU A 32 -73.59 -37.83 51.24
C GLU A 32 -73.48 -36.68 50.22
N VAL A 33 -72.38 -36.66 49.48
CA VAL A 33 -72.10 -35.60 48.50
C VAL A 33 -73.00 -35.82 47.27
N ALA A 34 -73.94 -34.90 47.05
CA ALA A 34 -74.81 -34.90 45.89
C ALA A 34 -74.01 -34.83 44.56
N PRO A 35 -74.47 -35.47 43.47
CA PRO A 35 -73.74 -35.49 42.21
C PRO A 35 -73.54 -34.07 41.64
N VAL A 36 -72.29 -33.75 41.34
CA VAL A 36 -71.87 -32.39 40.94
C VAL A 36 -72.52 -31.99 39.62
N SER A 37 -73.24 -30.87 39.64
CA SER A 37 -73.87 -30.29 38.43
C SER A 37 -72.84 -29.98 37.34
N VAL A 38 -73.19 -30.25 36.08
CA VAL A 38 -72.36 -29.97 34.90
C VAL A 38 -71.87 -28.51 34.88
N LEU A 39 -72.71 -27.57 35.36
CA LEU A 39 -72.35 -26.16 35.47
C LEU A 39 -71.24 -25.90 36.50
N SER A 40 -71.22 -26.63 37.61
CA SER A 40 -70.18 -26.52 38.64
C SER A 40 -68.83 -27.07 38.15
N ASN A 41 -68.86 -28.17 37.38
CA ASN A 41 -67.66 -28.66 36.70
C ASN A 41 -67.15 -27.64 35.67
N LEU A 42 -68.04 -27.00 34.90
CA LEU A 42 -67.66 -25.98 33.92
C LEU A 42 -67.03 -24.75 34.59
N ILE A 43 -67.60 -24.25 35.69
CA ILE A 43 -67.05 -23.14 36.48
C ILE A 43 -65.67 -23.51 37.05
N THR A 44 -65.52 -24.72 37.59
CA THR A 44 -64.23 -25.21 38.13
C THR A 44 -63.16 -25.29 37.03
N LEU A 45 -63.52 -25.78 35.84
CA LEU A 45 -62.60 -25.84 34.69
C LEU A 45 -62.22 -24.44 34.18
N TYR A 46 -63.16 -23.50 34.17
CA TYR A 46 -62.90 -22.11 33.75
C TYR A 46 -62.02 -21.35 34.76
N ALA A 47 -62.20 -21.61 36.06
CA ALA A 47 -61.31 -21.10 37.10
C ALA A 47 -59.89 -21.68 36.94
N ALA A 48 -59.75 -22.99 36.69
CA ALA A 48 -58.46 -23.63 36.49
C ALA A 48 -57.74 -23.16 35.19
N ASP A 49 -58.48 -22.88 34.11
CA ASP A 49 -57.87 -22.32 32.89
C ASP A 49 -57.44 -20.86 33.11
N ASN A 50 -58.21 -20.05 33.84
CA ASN A 50 -57.78 -18.70 34.24
C ASN A 50 -56.52 -18.73 35.12
N GLU A 51 -56.43 -19.65 36.10
CA GLU A 51 -55.21 -19.84 36.88
C GLU A 51 -54.02 -20.27 36.00
N GLN A 52 -54.21 -21.18 35.03
CA GLN A 52 -53.15 -21.52 34.08
C GLN A 52 -52.76 -20.36 33.17
N GLN A 53 -53.71 -19.55 32.70
CA GLN A 53 -53.41 -18.36 31.90
C GLN A 53 -52.64 -17.33 32.71
N GLN A 54 -53.01 -17.12 33.97
CA GLN A 54 -52.30 -16.23 34.88
C GLN A 54 -50.86 -16.73 35.16
N LEU A 55 -50.68 -18.02 35.49
CA LEU A 55 -49.36 -18.62 35.68
C LEU A 55 -48.49 -18.54 34.41
N ARG A 56 -49.07 -18.68 33.21
CA ARG A 56 -48.35 -18.49 31.93
C ARG A 56 -47.97 -17.03 31.71
N SER A 57 -48.83 -16.08 32.09
CA SER A 57 -48.58 -14.65 32.00
C SER A 57 -47.48 -14.21 32.99
N GLU A 58 -47.50 -14.74 34.21
CA GLU A 58 -46.46 -14.55 35.22
C GLU A 58 -45.13 -15.16 34.77
N ALA A 59 -45.12 -16.39 34.24
CA ALA A 59 -43.90 -17.00 33.69
C ALA A 59 -43.33 -16.24 32.48
N LEU A 60 -44.19 -15.71 31.58
CA LEU A 60 -43.77 -14.81 30.49
C LEU A 60 -43.25 -13.47 31.00
N SER A 61 -43.86 -12.93 32.06
CA SER A 61 -43.39 -11.71 32.73
C SER A 61 -42.02 -11.92 33.34
N ASP A 62 -41.79 -13.04 34.05
CA ASP A 62 -40.50 -13.38 34.64
C ASP A 62 -39.44 -13.66 33.57
N GLU A 63 -39.78 -14.37 32.49
CA GLU A 63 -38.84 -14.59 31.37
C GLU A 63 -38.48 -13.27 30.67
N VAL A 64 -39.43 -12.33 30.54
CA VAL A 64 -39.16 -10.96 30.07
C VAL A 64 -38.35 -10.17 31.10
N TRP A 65 -38.60 -10.35 32.40
CA TRP A 65 -37.90 -9.65 33.46
C TRP A 65 -36.42 -10.06 33.53
N GLU A 66 -36.15 -11.36 33.52
CA GLU A 66 -34.81 -11.93 33.34
C GLU A 66 -34.17 -11.40 32.05
N ARG A 67 -34.86 -11.47 30.90
CA ARG A 67 -34.25 -11.11 29.60
C ARG A 67 -33.95 -9.62 29.40
N TYR A 68 -34.64 -8.72 30.09
CA TYR A 68 -34.48 -7.26 29.92
C TYR A 68 -33.91 -6.52 31.14
N PHE A 69 -34.11 -7.03 32.36
CA PHE A 69 -33.65 -6.38 33.60
C PHE A 69 -32.49 -7.13 34.26
N PHE A 70 -32.50 -8.47 34.26
CA PHE A 70 -31.39 -9.26 34.79
C PHE A 70 -30.32 -9.53 33.72
N ASN A 71 -29.18 -8.87 33.87
CA ASN A 71 -28.04 -9.04 32.97
C ASN A 71 -26.80 -9.04 33.85
N GLU A 72 -25.98 -10.11 33.81
CA GLU A 72 -24.79 -10.26 34.67
C GLU A 72 -23.87 -9.02 34.63
N SER A 73 -23.88 -8.27 33.52
CA SER A 73 -23.15 -7.00 33.35
C SER A 73 -23.66 -5.80 34.17
N ARG A 74 -24.79 -5.94 34.88
CA ARG A 74 -25.45 -4.88 35.66
C ARG A 74 -25.43 -5.08 37.18
N ASP A 75 -25.06 -6.25 37.70
CA ASP A 75 -24.91 -6.42 39.15
C ASP A 75 -23.79 -5.50 39.70
N PRO A 76 -24.11 -4.56 40.62
CA PRO A 76 -23.10 -3.72 41.25
C PRO A 76 -22.03 -4.49 42.03
N VAL A 77 -22.36 -5.67 42.58
CA VAL A 77 -21.43 -6.50 43.35
C VAL A 77 -20.45 -7.20 42.42
N GLN A 78 -20.93 -7.89 41.37
CA GLN A 78 -20.09 -8.53 40.38
C GLN A 78 -19.20 -7.54 39.63
N ARG A 79 -19.72 -6.37 39.21
CA ARG A 79 -18.89 -5.29 38.63
C ARG A 79 -17.80 -4.82 39.60
N LYS A 80 -18.13 -4.69 40.89
CA LYS A 80 -17.14 -4.33 41.92
C LYS A 80 -16.08 -5.42 42.09
N MET A 81 -16.47 -6.70 42.11
CA MET A 81 -15.52 -7.82 42.14
C MET A 81 -14.62 -7.87 40.90
N GLU A 82 -15.15 -7.63 39.70
CA GLU A 82 -14.36 -7.52 38.47
C GLU A 82 -13.37 -6.35 38.55
N GLN A 83 -13.82 -5.19 39.03
CA GLN A 83 -13.01 -4.00 39.20
C GLN A 83 -11.91 -4.20 40.26
N ASP A 84 -12.23 -4.83 41.40
CA ASP A 84 -11.27 -5.20 42.44
C ASP A 84 -10.27 -6.26 41.94
N ASN A 85 -10.70 -7.22 41.13
CA ASN A 85 -9.82 -8.18 40.45
C ASN A 85 -8.88 -7.51 39.44
N LEU A 86 -9.37 -6.53 38.68
CA LEU A 86 -8.55 -5.71 37.77
C LEU A 86 -7.54 -4.86 38.54
N ILE A 87 -7.94 -4.22 39.64
CA ILE A 87 -7.07 -3.44 40.53
C ILE A 87 -6.01 -4.35 41.18
N SER A 88 -6.39 -5.53 41.64
CA SER A 88 -5.48 -6.53 42.22
C SER A 88 -4.44 -7.02 41.21
N ARG A 89 -4.87 -7.37 39.98
CA ARG A 89 -3.97 -7.71 38.87
C ARG A 89 -3.04 -6.56 38.51
N ALA A 90 -3.54 -5.33 38.45
CA ALA A 90 -2.73 -4.14 38.19
C ALA A 90 -1.72 -3.85 39.32
N LYS A 91 -2.08 -4.12 40.58
CA LYS A 91 -1.19 -4.00 41.73
C LYS A 91 -0.07 -5.04 41.69
N MET A 92 -0.39 -6.32 41.46
CA MET A 92 0.62 -7.37 41.27
C MET A 92 1.55 -7.09 40.07
N ALA A 93 1.00 -6.59 38.96
CA ALA A 93 1.80 -6.18 37.80
C ALA A 93 2.76 -5.03 38.14
N ARG A 94 2.31 -4.02 38.90
CA ARG A 94 3.17 -2.93 39.40
C ARG A 94 4.25 -3.41 40.38
N GLU A 95 3.94 -4.39 41.22
CA GLU A 95 4.90 -5.00 42.14
C GLU A 95 5.97 -5.78 41.35
N GLN A 96 5.58 -6.62 40.39
CA GLN A 96 6.51 -7.30 39.48
C GLN A 96 7.38 -6.32 38.67
N GLN A 97 6.80 -5.20 38.20
CA GLN A 97 7.53 -4.12 37.51
C GLN A 97 8.57 -3.42 38.40
N ARG A 98 8.36 -3.34 39.72
CA ARG A 98 9.38 -2.83 40.66
C ARG A 98 10.58 -3.78 40.78
N PHE A 99 10.34 -5.09 40.74
CA PHE A 99 11.40 -6.10 40.79
C PHE A 99 12.10 -6.31 39.45
N ASN A 100 11.42 -6.09 38.32
CA ASN A 100 12.01 -6.20 36.99
C ASN A 100 11.62 -5.04 36.07
N PRO A 101 12.52 -4.06 35.83
CA PRO A 101 12.25 -2.90 34.98
C PRO A 101 12.08 -3.26 33.49
N ASP A 102 12.52 -4.44 33.04
CA ASP A 102 12.25 -4.93 31.68
C ASP A 102 10.74 -5.10 31.44
N LEU A 103 9.97 -5.51 32.47
CA LEU A 103 8.52 -5.71 32.37
C LEU A 103 7.75 -4.42 32.07
N VAL A 104 8.27 -3.26 32.50
CA VAL A 104 7.69 -1.95 32.16
C VAL A 104 7.82 -1.70 30.65
N ILE A 105 8.98 -2.03 30.08
CA ILE A 105 9.22 -1.86 28.64
C ILE A 105 8.31 -2.81 27.84
N LEU A 106 8.13 -4.05 28.29
CA LEU A 106 7.21 -5.01 27.66
C LEU A 106 5.75 -4.57 27.73
N ALA A 107 5.31 -4.02 28.86
CA ALA A 107 3.96 -3.47 29.01
C ALA A 107 3.74 -2.30 28.04
N ASN A 108 4.68 -1.35 27.99
CA ASN A 108 4.61 -0.20 27.09
C ASN A 108 4.59 -0.63 25.61
N VAL A 109 5.40 -1.62 25.20
CA VAL A 109 5.31 -2.17 23.83
C VAL A 109 3.97 -2.86 23.59
N SER A 110 3.36 -3.49 24.60
CA SER A 110 2.09 -4.19 24.45
C SER A 110 0.88 -3.24 24.39
N THR A 111 0.98 -2.04 24.96
CA THR A 111 -0.02 -0.96 24.78
C THR A 111 0.05 -0.27 23.43
N GLU A 112 1.10 -0.49 22.65
CA GLU A 112 1.23 0.09 21.32
C GLU A 112 0.26 -0.54 20.28
N PRO A 113 -0.24 0.23 19.30
CA PRO A 113 -1.08 -0.30 18.25
C PRO A 113 -0.41 -1.43 17.45
N ALA A 114 -1.22 -2.32 16.88
CA ALA A 114 -0.79 -3.61 16.33
C ALA A 114 0.33 -3.55 15.27
N HIS A 115 0.53 -2.41 14.58
CA HIS A 115 1.60 -2.23 13.60
C HIS A 115 2.97 -1.90 14.22
N VAL A 116 2.99 -1.45 15.47
CA VAL A 116 4.21 -1.24 16.26
C VAL A 116 4.41 -2.41 17.21
N SER A 117 3.39 -2.77 18.01
CA SER A 117 3.53 -3.80 19.06
C SER A 117 3.92 -5.16 18.51
N LYS A 118 3.21 -5.70 17.50
CA LYS A 118 3.49 -7.03 16.93
C LYS A 118 4.94 -7.21 16.45
N PRO A 119 5.48 -6.39 15.52
CA PRO A 119 6.85 -6.58 15.02
C PRO A 119 7.93 -6.29 16.09
N LEU A 120 7.65 -5.45 17.09
CA LEU A 120 8.57 -5.28 18.22
C LEU A 120 8.54 -6.50 19.16
N LEU A 121 7.37 -7.02 19.52
CA LEU A 121 7.21 -8.21 20.36
C LEU A 121 7.80 -9.47 19.71
N GLU A 122 7.61 -9.68 18.41
CA GLU A 122 8.26 -10.77 17.67
C GLU A 122 9.79 -10.71 17.79
N ARG A 123 10.35 -9.50 17.69
CA ARG A 123 11.79 -9.27 17.78
C ARG A 123 12.32 -9.39 19.22
N ILE A 124 11.52 -8.99 20.21
CA ILE A 124 11.80 -9.18 21.63
C ILE A 124 11.85 -10.67 21.96
N LYS A 125 10.83 -11.45 21.56
CA LYS A 125 10.80 -12.92 21.72
C LYS A 125 11.99 -13.61 21.05
N PHE A 126 12.45 -13.11 19.90
CA PHE A 126 13.68 -13.59 19.29
C PHE A 126 14.91 -13.37 20.19
N PHE A 127 15.08 -12.19 20.79
CA PHE A 127 16.20 -11.92 21.69
C PHE A 127 16.12 -12.68 23.02
N GLU A 128 14.90 -12.93 23.52
CA GLU A 128 14.63 -13.78 24.68
C GLU A 128 15.08 -15.22 24.42
N GLY A 129 14.66 -15.79 23.29
CA GLY A 129 15.02 -17.14 22.83
C GLY A 129 16.51 -17.37 22.52
N LEU A 130 17.36 -16.32 22.55
CA LEU A 130 18.82 -16.48 22.46
C LEU A 130 19.46 -17.00 23.76
N GLY A 131 18.71 -17.07 24.88
CA GLY A 131 19.24 -17.54 26.17
C GLY A 131 20.31 -16.63 26.78
N ARG A 132 20.33 -15.34 26.42
CA ARG A 132 21.36 -14.36 26.84
C ARG A 132 20.73 -13.20 27.63
N PRO A 133 20.43 -13.37 28.93
CA PRO A 133 19.63 -12.39 29.70
C PRO A 133 20.22 -10.98 29.71
N LYS A 134 21.56 -10.84 29.89
CA LYS A 134 22.25 -9.54 29.81
C LYS A 134 22.13 -8.87 28.43
N ALA A 135 22.08 -9.66 27.35
CA ALA A 135 21.91 -9.11 25.99
C ALA A 135 20.45 -8.76 25.68
N TYR A 136 19.50 -9.50 26.25
CA TYR A 136 18.07 -9.25 26.18
C TYR A 136 17.69 -7.94 26.89
N SER A 137 18.00 -7.80 28.18
CA SER A 137 17.71 -6.56 28.93
C SER A 137 18.40 -5.34 28.30
N ARG A 138 19.66 -5.49 27.86
CA ARG A 138 20.35 -4.44 27.10
C ARG A 138 19.64 -4.08 25.79
N TYR A 139 19.03 -5.04 25.08
CA TYR A 139 18.25 -4.74 23.87
C TYR A 139 16.97 -3.97 24.21
N LEU A 140 16.28 -4.33 25.29
CA LEU A 140 15.12 -3.58 25.78
C LEU A 140 15.50 -2.13 26.14
N HIS A 141 16.57 -1.95 26.92
CA HIS A 141 16.99 -0.63 27.41
C HIS A 141 17.73 0.24 26.36
N GLU A 142 18.65 -0.31 25.55
CA GLU A 142 19.40 0.47 24.54
C GLU A 142 18.70 0.60 23.18
N THR A 143 17.63 -0.15 22.93
CA THR A 143 16.93 -0.13 21.62
C THR A 143 15.43 0.07 21.75
N ILE A 144 14.71 -0.76 22.50
CA ILE A 144 13.24 -0.68 22.54
C ILE A 144 12.75 0.58 23.26
N ARG A 145 13.26 0.88 24.46
CA ARG A 145 12.88 2.09 25.21
C ARG A 145 13.14 3.38 24.39
N PRO A 146 14.35 3.61 23.82
CA PRO A 146 14.59 4.74 22.92
C PRO A 146 13.71 4.75 21.66
N CYS A 147 13.28 3.59 21.15
CA CYS A 147 12.33 3.53 20.03
C CYS A 147 10.93 4.06 20.42
N LEU A 148 10.45 3.78 21.63
CA LEU A 148 9.17 4.29 22.14
C LEU A 148 9.24 5.79 22.43
N GLU A 149 10.28 6.25 23.14
CA GLU A 149 10.51 7.69 23.40
C GLU A 149 10.59 8.52 22.10
N ARG A 150 11.08 7.92 21.01
CA ARG A 150 11.13 8.51 19.67
C ARG A 150 9.78 8.46 18.95
N LEU A 151 8.97 7.42 19.18
CA LEU A 151 7.63 7.29 18.62
C LEU A 151 6.71 8.38 19.16
N ASP A 152 6.80 8.67 20.46
CA ASP A 152 5.99 9.71 21.11
C ASP A 152 6.32 11.10 20.56
N ARG A 153 7.62 11.44 20.42
CA ARG A 153 8.05 12.69 19.76
C ARG A 153 7.56 12.81 18.31
N VAL A 154 7.49 11.69 17.58
CA VAL A 154 6.91 11.68 16.23
C VAL A 154 5.40 11.93 16.27
N ARG A 155 4.66 11.29 17.17
CA ARG A 155 3.21 11.52 17.35
C ARG A 155 2.91 12.98 17.73
N GLU A 156 3.68 13.55 18.66
CA GLU A 156 3.59 14.96 19.04
C GLU A 156 3.80 15.89 17.85
N SER A 157 4.76 15.58 16.97
CA SER A 157 5.04 16.36 15.75
C SER A 157 3.99 16.18 14.63
N GLN A 158 3.26 15.06 14.62
CA GLN A 158 2.22 14.76 13.64
C GLN A 158 0.93 15.51 13.96
N VAL A 159 0.53 15.55 15.23
CA VAL A 159 -0.73 16.15 15.65
C VAL A 159 -0.47 17.58 16.15
N SER A 160 -0.69 18.58 15.30
CA SER A 160 -0.58 19.99 15.66
C SER A 160 -1.70 20.44 16.63
N ALA A 161 -1.55 21.59 17.29
CA ALA A 161 -2.57 22.10 18.21
C ALA A 161 -3.91 22.40 17.49
N SER A 162 -3.83 22.94 16.27
CA SER A 162 -4.98 23.12 15.37
C SER A 162 -5.61 21.79 14.92
N PHE A 163 -4.80 20.75 14.74
CA PHE A 163 -5.29 19.41 14.40
C PHE A 163 -6.05 18.77 15.58
N ARG A 164 -5.58 18.95 16.83
CA ARG A 164 -6.33 18.53 18.03
C ARG A 164 -7.66 19.28 18.17
N PHE A 165 -7.67 20.59 17.90
CA PHE A 165 -8.91 21.38 17.89
C PHE A 165 -9.89 20.92 16.81
N MET A 166 -9.41 20.53 15.63
CA MET A 166 -10.29 19.92 14.63
C MET A 166 -10.87 18.59 15.15
N ALA A 167 -10.03 17.74 15.75
CA ALA A 167 -10.44 16.45 16.30
C ALA A 167 -11.33 16.51 17.55
N SER A 168 -11.53 17.68 18.16
CA SER A 168 -12.50 17.87 19.26
C SER A 168 -13.92 18.24 18.78
N HIS A 169 -14.15 18.31 17.46
CA HIS A 169 -15.50 18.39 16.91
C HIS A 169 -16.12 16.98 16.88
N GLU A 170 -17.43 16.92 17.12
CA GLU A 170 -18.19 15.66 17.20
C GLU A 170 -17.99 14.78 15.95
N GLY A 171 -17.59 13.53 16.17
CA GLY A 171 -17.34 12.54 15.12
C GLY A 171 -15.98 12.68 14.41
N LEU A 172 -15.16 13.68 14.75
CA LEU A 172 -13.82 13.86 14.17
C LEU A 172 -12.68 13.31 15.06
N GLU A 173 -13.00 12.61 16.15
CA GLU A 173 -12.02 12.06 17.10
C GLU A 173 -11.06 11.06 16.42
N GLY A 174 -11.55 10.39 15.37
CA GLY A 174 -10.78 9.47 14.52
C GLY A 174 -9.53 10.10 13.88
N LEU A 175 -9.45 11.43 13.79
CA LEU A 175 -8.25 12.17 13.38
C LEU A 175 -7.03 11.88 14.28
N LEU A 176 -7.24 11.69 15.59
CA LEU A 176 -6.14 11.44 16.54
C LEU A 176 -5.49 10.06 16.36
N VAL A 177 -6.26 9.09 15.86
CA VAL A 177 -5.82 7.70 15.60
C VAL A 177 -5.64 7.41 14.11
N LEU A 178 -5.57 8.45 13.26
CA LEU A 178 -5.46 8.34 11.81
C LEU A 178 -4.41 7.32 11.31
N PRO A 179 -3.18 7.22 11.88
CA PRO A 179 -2.18 6.22 11.48
C PRO A 179 -2.63 4.76 11.63
N GLU A 180 -3.56 4.48 12.54
CA GLU A 180 -4.05 3.13 12.84
C GLU A 180 -5.13 2.66 11.87
N MET A 181 -5.92 3.60 11.34
CA MET A 181 -7.11 3.36 10.54
C MET A 181 -6.83 2.57 9.25
N ASN A 182 -7.81 1.74 8.86
CA ASN A 182 -7.90 1.08 7.56
C ASN A 182 -8.61 1.97 6.51
N GLN A 183 -8.67 1.51 5.25
CA GLN A 183 -9.25 2.31 4.15
C GLN A 183 -10.72 2.69 4.38
N GLU A 184 -11.55 1.77 4.87
CA GLU A 184 -12.98 2.04 5.12
C GLU A 184 -13.20 3.02 6.28
N GLN A 185 -12.39 2.91 7.34
CA GLN A 185 -12.39 3.87 8.44
C GLN A 185 -12.00 5.28 7.95
N VAL A 186 -10.94 5.39 7.14
CA VAL A 186 -10.52 6.69 6.58
C VAL A 186 -11.57 7.26 5.60
N LYS A 187 -12.26 6.44 4.81
CA LYS A 187 -13.41 6.90 3.99
C LYS A 187 -14.50 7.52 4.86
N ARG A 188 -14.94 6.83 5.91
CA ARG A 188 -15.98 7.34 6.84
C ARG A 188 -15.57 8.67 7.47
N LEU A 189 -14.34 8.75 7.99
CA LEU A 189 -13.79 10.00 8.54
C LEU A 189 -13.75 11.12 7.49
N SER A 190 -13.45 10.79 6.23
CA SER A 190 -13.43 11.77 5.13
C SER A 190 -14.81 12.33 4.80
N THR A 191 -15.87 11.53 4.93
CA THR A 191 -17.26 12.00 4.83
C THR A 191 -17.61 12.94 5.98
N LEU A 192 -17.18 12.64 7.21
CA LEU A 192 -17.43 13.50 8.37
C LEU A 192 -16.67 14.83 8.28
N VAL A 193 -15.40 14.81 7.86
CA VAL A 193 -14.63 16.04 7.60
C VAL A 193 -15.26 16.85 6.46
N ALA A 194 -15.75 16.21 5.38
CA ALA A 194 -16.48 16.90 4.32
C ALA A 194 -17.77 17.56 4.84
N ALA A 195 -18.55 16.86 5.67
CA ALA A 195 -19.76 17.41 6.28
C ALA A 195 -19.46 18.59 7.21
N HIS A 196 -18.40 18.52 8.03
CA HIS A 196 -17.94 19.64 8.84
C HIS A 196 -17.56 20.86 7.97
N MET A 197 -16.86 20.66 6.85
CA MET A 197 -16.53 21.74 5.92
C MET A 197 -17.77 22.37 5.28
N SER A 198 -18.82 21.60 5.02
CA SER A 198 -20.13 22.12 4.56
C SER A 198 -20.79 22.97 5.64
N LEU A 199 -20.89 22.48 6.89
CA LEU A 199 -21.44 23.24 8.01
C LEU A 199 -20.69 24.56 8.24
N CYS A 200 -19.36 24.56 8.09
CA CYS A 200 -18.54 25.77 8.14
C CYS A 200 -18.80 26.73 6.97
N LEU A 201 -19.13 26.22 5.78
CA LEU A 201 -19.56 27.06 4.65
C LEU A 201 -20.95 27.64 4.90
N ASP A 202 -21.91 26.84 5.35
CA ASP A 202 -23.28 27.28 5.59
C ASP A 202 -23.31 28.40 6.66
N ALA A 203 -22.64 28.18 7.80
CA ALA A 203 -22.45 29.20 8.83
C ALA A 203 -21.67 30.44 8.33
N ALA A 204 -20.76 30.26 7.36
CA ALA A 204 -20.07 31.39 6.73
C ALA A 204 -21.01 32.20 5.83
N CYS A 205 -21.83 31.54 5.02
CA CYS A 205 -22.81 32.12 4.12
C CYS A 205 -23.88 32.88 4.91
N SER A 206 -24.54 32.24 5.88
CA SER A 206 -25.58 32.86 6.72
C SER A 206 -25.09 34.11 7.46
N ALA A 207 -23.80 34.18 7.82
CA ALA A 207 -23.20 35.34 8.49
C ALA A 207 -22.71 36.45 7.55
N LEU A 208 -22.53 36.17 6.25
CA LEU A 208 -21.92 37.11 5.29
C LEU A 208 -22.89 37.56 4.18
N PHE A 209 -23.89 36.75 3.83
CA PHE A 209 -24.81 36.96 2.73
C PHE A 209 -26.16 37.43 3.28
N VAL A 210 -26.18 38.64 3.85
CA VAL A 210 -27.38 39.27 4.46
C VAL A 210 -28.35 39.79 3.39
N THR A 211 -27.89 39.94 2.15
CA THR A 211 -28.65 40.45 1.00
C THR A 211 -28.34 39.60 -0.23
N ASP A 212 -29.29 39.49 -1.16
CA ASP A 212 -29.13 38.72 -2.41
C ASP A 212 -28.02 39.27 -3.34
N ASP A 213 -27.68 40.57 -3.23
CA ASP A 213 -26.50 41.17 -3.87
C ASP A 213 -25.20 40.76 -3.14
N VAL A 214 -24.77 39.52 -3.38
CA VAL A 214 -23.55 38.96 -2.76
C VAL A 214 -22.31 39.38 -3.56
N LYS A 215 -21.46 40.22 -2.96
CA LYS A 215 -20.25 40.74 -3.61
C LYS A 215 -19.16 39.66 -3.68
N PRO A 216 -18.33 39.63 -4.74
CA PRO A 216 -17.24 38.64 -4.88
C PRO A 216 -16.29 38.56 -3.67
N GLU A 217 -16.09 39.67 -2.95
CA GLU A 217 -15.26 39.70 -1.75
C GLU A 217 -15.94 39.01 -0.54
N GLN A 218 -17.27 39.02 -0.42
CA GLN A 218 -18.00 38.22 0.59
C GLN A 218 -17.87 36.72 0.27
N ILE A 219 -17.98 36.32 -1.00
CA ILE A 219 -17.76 34.93 -1.45
C ILE A 219 -16.31 34.48 -1.14
N ARG A 220 -15.34 35.38 -1.33
CA ARG A 220 -13.94 35.12 -0.97
C ARG A 220 -13.75 34.98 0.55
N GLN A 221 -14.49 35.73 1.36
CA GLN A 221 -14.45 35.63 2.82
C GLN A 221 -15.10 34.34 3.35
N SER A 222 -16.18 33.85 2.73
CA SER A 222 -16.74 32.53 3.09
C SER A 222 -15.78 31.40 2.70
N TRP A 223 -15.13 31.48 1.53
CA TRP A 223 -14.02 30.60 1.17
C TRP A 223 -12.85 30.69 2.16
N GLU A 224 -12.46 31.88 2.64
CA GLU A 224 -11.37 32.02 3.62
C GLU A 224 -11.68 31.31 4.95
N LYS A 225 -12.95 31.26 5.39
CA LYS A 225 -13.36 30.48 6.57
C LYS A 225 -13.16 28.98 6.38
N VAL A 226 -13.69 28.39 5.30
CA VAL A 226 -13.52 26.95 5.00
C VAL A 226 -12.05 26.59 4.73
N ALA A 227 -11.32 27.48 4.04
CA ALA A 227 -9.89 27.33 3.80
C ALA A 227 -9.07 27.35 5.10
N ALA A 228 -9.50 28.08 6.12
CA ALA A 228 -8.88 28.06 7.45
C ALA A 228 -9.10 26.72 8.16
N GLU A 229 -10.30 26.12 8.08
CA GLU A 229 -10.56 24.78 8.60
C GLU A 229 -9.69 23.72 7.91
N ALA A 230 -9.58 23.76 6.58
CA ALA A 230 -8.69 22.83 5.85
C ALA A 230 -7.21 23.00 6.24
N MET A 231 -6.76 24.24 6.49
CA MET A 231 -5.43 24.52 7.02
C MET A 231 -5.21 24.01 8.46
N ARG A 232 -6.25 23.92 9.32
CA ARG A 232 -6.11 23.32 10.67
C ARG A 232 -5.77 21.82 10.61
N LEU A 233 -6.15 21.15 9.53
CA LEU A 233 -5.77 19.77 9.20
C LEU A 233 -4.42 19.67 8.48
N ASP A 234 -3.62 20.74 8.43
CA ASP A 234 -2.34 20.80 7.71
C ASP A 234 -2.49 20.49 6.19
N VAL A 235 -3.70 20.64 5.63
CA VAL A 235 -4.01 20.46 4.20
C VAL A 235 -4.12 21.81 3.52
N ILE A 236 -3.15 22.13 2.65
CA ILE A 236 -3.18 23.36 1.84
C ILE A 236 -4.44 23.36 0.94
N PRO A 237 -5.32 24.38 1.05
CA PRO A 237 -6.52 24.50 0.23
C PRO A 237 -6.21 24.57 -1.27
N PRO A 238 -7.12 24.12 -2.15
CA PRO A 238 -7.01 24.37 -3.57
C PRO A 238 -6.90 25.88 -3.86
N ALA A 239 -6.11 26.26 -4.87
CA ALA A 239 -5.88 27.66 -5.26
C ALA A 239 -5.47 28.63 -4.12
N PHE A 240 -5.01 28.15 -2.96
CA PHE A 240 -4.75 28.97 -1.77
C PHE A 240 -3.82 30.17 -2.03
N GLU A 241 -2.72 29.97 -2.78
CA GLU A 241 -1.80 31.05 -3.14
C GLU A 241 -2.41 32.09 -4.09
N GLN A 242 -3.40 31.70 -4.89
CA GLN A 242 -4.11 32.55 -5.83
C GLN A 242 -5.26 33.32 -5.16
N LEU A 243 -5.91 32.74 -4.14
CA LEU A 243 -7.10 33.28 -3.50
C LEU A 243 -6.83 34.03 -2.18
N ARG A 244 -5.82 33.64 -1.39
CA ARG A 244 -5.51 34.27 -0.10
C ARG A 244 -5.20 35.77 -0.22
N ARG A 245 -5.52 36.54 0.82
CA ARG A 245 -5.13 37.96 0.92
C ARG A 245 -3.60 38.13 0.87
N LYS A 246 -3.11 39.10 0.10
CA LYS A 246 -1.67 39.40 -0.06
C LYS A 246 -1.44 40.91 -0.03
N LYS A 247 -0.66 41.41 0.93
CA LYS A 247 -0.38 42.87 1.12
C LYS A 247 0.17 43.58 -0.13
N ARG A 248 0.88 42.85 -1.01
CA ARG A 248 1.49 43.38 -2.26
C ARG A 248 1.09 42.51 -3.46
N ARG A 249 -0.21 42.41 -3.74
CA ARG A 249 -0.76 41.69 -4.89
C ARG A 249 -0.68 42.56 -6.15
N ARG A 250 -0.17 42.01 -7.27
CA ARG A 250 0.01 42.73 -8.57
C ARG A 250 -1.04 42.39 -9.64
N LYS A 251 -1.80 41.30 -9.47
CA LYS A 251 -2.84 40.84 -10.39
C LYS A 251 -4.18 40.80 -9.63
N PRO A 252 -5.33 40.97 -10.28
CA PRO A 252 -6.64 40.82 -9.61
C PRO A 252 -6.78 39.45 -8.92
N ILE A 253 -7.77 39.34 -8.04
CA ILE A 253 -8.12 38.05 -7.43
C ILE A 253 -8.91 37.24 -8.48
N PRO A 254 -8.49 36.01 -8.80
CA PRO A 254 -9.23 35.14 -9.70
C PRO A 254 -10.38 34.48 -8.93
N TYR A 255 -11.51 35.18 -8.82
CA TYR A 255 -12.71 34.69 -8.12
C TYR A 255 -13.31 33.44 -8.78
N ASP A 256 -13.02 33.23 -10.07
CA ASP A 256 -13.33 32.04 -10.86
C ASP A 256 -12.79 30.73 -10.26
N LEU A 257 -11.72 30.78 -9.46
CA LEU A 257 -11.16 29.60 -8.80
C LEU A 257 -11.86 29.23 -7.47
N ILE A 258 -12.79 30.04 -6.97
CA ILE A 258 -13.47 29.77 -5.69
C ILE A 258 -14.40 28.56 -5.76
N PRO A 259 -15.32 28.42 -6.74
CA PRO A 259 -16.27 27.31 -6.78
C PRO A 259 -15.58 25.94 -6.81
N GLY A 260 -14.61 25.74 -7.71
CA GLY A 260 -13.85 24.48 -7.77
C GLY A 260 -12.89 24.26 -6.61
N SER A 261 -12.53 25.31 -5.87
CA SER A 261 -11.85 25.15 -4.58
C SER A 261 -12.80 24.70 -3.47
N LEU A 262 -14.00 25.28 -3.37
CA LEU A 262 -15.01 24.88 -2.39
C LEU A 262 -15.45 23.44 -2.66
N ALA A 263 -15.86 23.13 -3.90
CA ALA A 263 -16.33 21.81 -4.29
C ALA A 263 -15.34 20.67 -3.95
N ARG A 264 -14.03 20.95 -3.92
CA ARG A 264 -13.01 20.00 -3.44
C ARG A 264 -12.97 19.91 -1.92
N MET A 265 -13.01 21.02 -1.19
CA MET A 265 -13.02 21.04 0.28
C MET A 265 -14.32 20.48 0.89
N LEU A 266 -15.42 20.45 0.14
CA LEU A 266 -16.68 19.80 0.52
C LEU A 266 -16.78 18.33 0.07
N CYS A 267 -15.78 17.80 -0.65
CA CYS A 267 -15.87 16.48 -1.27
C CYS A 267 -15.18 15.39 -0.43
N ALA A 268 -15.96 14.39 0.00
CA ALA A 268 -15.46 13.23 0.74
C ALA A 268 -14.32 12.48 0.02
N ASP A 269 -14.39 12.29 -1.31
CA ASP A 269 -13.33 11.64 -2.08
C ASP A 269 -12.04 12.49 -2.18
N TRP A 270 -12.16 13.81 -2.11
CA TRP A 270 -10.98 14.69 -2.02
C TRP A 270 -10.33 14.53 -0.65
N TRP A 271 -11.11 14.59 0.44
CA TRP A 271 -10.62 14.32 1.79
C TRP A 271 -10.03 12.93 1.96
N TYR A 272 -10.65 11.89 1.39
CA TYR A 272 -10.10 10.52 1.42
C TYR A 272 -8.71 10.46 0.81
N ARG A 273 -8.48 11.11 -0.34
CA ARG A 273 -7.15 11.19 -0.95
C ARG A 273 -6.15 11.97 -0.09
N LYS A 274 -6.59 12.96 0.71
CA LYS A 274 -5.71 13.72 1.63
C LYS A 274 -5.40 12.94 2.90
N LEU A 275 -6.41 12.47 3.60
CA LEU A 275 -6.29 11.74 4.86
C LEU A 275 -5.62 10.38 4.66
N TRP A 276 -5.91 9.65 3.58
CA TRP A 276 -5.22 8.38 3.29
C TRP A 276 -3.72 8.59 2.99
N GLN A 277 -3.38 9.67 2.30
CA GLN A 277 -1.99 10.04 2.01
C GLN A 277 -1.25 10.40 3.32
N MET A 278 -1.85 11.26 4.14
CA MET A 278 -1.35 11.64 5.46
C MET A 278 -1.19 10.42 6.39
N ARG A 279 -2.21 9.55 6.48
CA ARG A 279 -2.16 8.27 7.19
C ARG A 279 -0.95 7.44 6.79
N CYS A 280 -0.72 7.28 5.48
CA CYS A 280 0.40 6.48 4.97
C CYS A 280 1.76 7.12 5.30
N GLU A 281 1.89 8.44 5.20
CA GLU A 281 3.11 9.16 5.61
C GLU A 281 3.36 9.03 7.11
N TRP A 282 2.36 9.31 7.95
CA TRP A 282 2.48 9.27 9.41
C TRP A 282 2.79 7.86 9.93
N ARG A 283 2.11 6.84 9.38
CA ARG A 283 2.38 5.41 9.64
C ARG A 283 3.84 5.06 9.36
N GLU A 284 4.38 5.50 8.23
CA GLU A 284 5.77 5.21 7.85
C GLU A 284 6.77 5.90 8.77
N GLU A 285 6.55 7.17 9.12
CA GLU A 285 7.45 7.91 10.00
C GLU A 285 7.44 7.34 11.45
N GLN A 286 6.29 6.82 11.92
CA GLN A 286 6.23 6.03 13.15
C GLN A 286 7.08 4.74 13.05
N LEU A 287 6.97 4.00 11.95
CA LEU A 287 7.78 2.79 11.70
C LEU A 287 9.29 3.10 11.54
N ARG A 288 9.65 4.30 11.04
CA ARG A 288 11.04 4.82 11.07
C ARG A 288 11.50 5.13 12.50
N ALA A 289 10.65 5.73 13.33
CA ALA A 289 10.94 6.05 14.73
C ALA A 289 11.30 4.80 15.55
N VAL A 290 10.50 3.72 15.41
CA VAL A 290 10.75 2.43 16.08
C VAL A 290 11.78 1.54 15.38
N CYS A 291 12.56 2.10 14.45
CA CYS A 291 13.65 1.42 13.72
C CYS A 291 13.22 0.20 12.89
N LEU A 292 11.97 0.09 12.44
CA LEU A 292 11.53 -1.00 11.54
C LEU A 292 11.96 -0.73 10.08
N VAL A 293 12.25 0.52 9.74
CA VAL A 293 12.89 0.93 8.48
C VAL A 293 14.40 1.09 8.68
N ASN A 294 15.16 0.05 8.33
CA ASN A 294 16.63 0.08 8.40
C ASN A 294 17.28 -1.01 7.52
N LYS A 295 18.60 -0.92 7.32
CA LYS A 295 19.44 -1.85 6.54
C LYS A 295 19.17 -3.35 6.79
N LYS A 296 18.95 -3.74 8.06
CA LYS A 296 18.79 -5.13 8.51
C LYS A 296 17.34 -5.60 8.61
N ALA A 297 16.36 -4.70 8.54
CA ALA A 297 14.94 -5.02 8.57
C ALA A 297 14.34 -4.81 7.16
N SER A 298 13.55 -3.76 7.00
CA SER A 298 13.12 -3.28 5.68
C SER A 298 13.92 -2.03 5.30
N PRO A 299 14.83 -2.09 4.30
CA PRO A 299 15.56 -0.91 3.87
C PRO A 299 14.67 0.01 3.03
N TYR A 300 15.00 1.30 3.07
CA TYR A 300 14.37 2.42 2.34
C TYR A 300 12.94 2.76 2.76
N VAL A 301 12.09 1.75 3.00
CA VAL A 301 10.67 1.90 3.38
C VAL A 301 10.19 0.64 4.10
N SER A 302 9.13 0.72 4.90
CA SER A 302 8.56 -0.39 5.66
C SER A 302 8.01 -1.52 4.78
N TYR A 303 7.87 -2.71 5.37
CA TYR A 303 7.29 -3.88 4.70
C TYR A 303 5.80 -3.67 4.37
N GLU A 304 5.04 -2.97 5.23
CA GLU A 304 3.64 -2.57 4.99
C GLU A 304 3.54 -1.72 3.71
N ALA A 305 4.39 -0.71 3.57
CA ALA A 305 4.39 0.16 2.39
C ALA A 305 4.72 -0.57 1.08
N VAL A 306 5.61 -1.58 1.11
CA VAL A 306 5.91 -2.41 -0.07
C VAL A 306 4.69 -3.27 -0.46
N ILE A 307 3.99 -3.87 0.51
CA ILE A 307 2.75 -4.63 0.24
C ILE A 307 1.68 -3.70 -0.33
N HIS A 308 1.44 -2.54 0.28
CA HIS A 308 0.50 -1.55 -0.24
C HIS A 308 0.85 -1.11 -1.67
N LYS A 309 2.14 -1.00 -2.02
CA LYS A 309 2.56 -0.66 -3.38
C LYS A 309 2.32 -1.78 -4.38
N ARG A 310 2.51 -3.04 -3.99
CA ARG A 310 2.16 -4.21 -4.82
C ARG A 310 0.66 -4.28 -5.07
N GLU A 311 -0.15 -4.12 -4.03
CA GLU A 311 -1.61 -4.13 -4.13
C GLU A 311 -2.13 -2.97 -4.98
N GLN A 312 -1.54 -1.78 -4.86
CA GLN A 312 -1.85 -0.65 -5.75
C GLN A 312 -1.55 -1.01 -7.23
N ARG A 313 -0.40 -1.64 -7.52
CA ARG A 313 -0.05 -2.06 -8.89
C ARG A 313 -1.02 -3.12 -9.43
N ARG A 314 -1.42 -4.10 -8.61
CA ARG A 314 -2.42 -5.12 -8.97
C ARG A 314 -3.75 -4.47 -9.37
N LYS A 315 -4.32 -3.62 -8.49
CA LYS A 315 -5.56 -2.88 -8.77
C LYS A 315 -5.45 -1.97 -10.00
N SER A 316 -4.28 -1.36 -10.25
CA SER A 316 -4.06 -0.57 -11.47
C SER A 316 -4.03 -1.43 -12.74
N LEU A 317 -3.44 -2.63 -12.70
CA LEU A 317 -3.44 -3.54 -13.85
C LEU A 317 -4.85 -4.03 -14.17
N GLU A 318 -5.60 -4.47 -13.16
CA GLU A 318 -7.01 -4.87 -13.30
C GLU A 318 -7.88 -3.71 -13.81
N PHE A 319 -7.59 -2.48 -13.39
CA PHE A 319 -8.24 -1.29 -13.94
C PHE A 319 -7.93 -1.11 -15.44
N PHE A 320 -6.66 -1.18 -15.86
CA PHE A 320 -6.32 -1.05 -17.29
C PHE A 320 -6.91 -2.19 -18.13
N GLN A 321 -6.94 -3.41 -17.61
CA GLN A 321 -7.51 -4.58 -18.31
C GLN A 321 -9.03 -4.50 -18.51
N SER A 322 -9.74 -3.83 -17.59
CA SER A 322 -11.20 -3.67 -17.61
C SER A 322 -11.70 -2.40 -18.31
N HIS A 323 -10.80 -1.57 -18.85
CA HIS A 323 -11.15 -0.29 -19.49
C HIS A 323 -10.54 -0.17 -20.89
N GLU A 324 -11.18 0.64 -21.71
CA GLU A 324 -10.75 1.00 -23.05
C GLU A 324 -10.94 2.50 -23.27
N LEU A 325 -10.32 3.01 -24.33
CA LEU A 325 -10.48 4.39 -24.78
C LEU A 325 -11.28 4.38 -26.08
N VAL A 326 -12.40 5.10 -26.11
CA VAL A 326 -13.28 5.24 -27.27
C VAL A 326 -13.21 6.68 -27.78
N ASN A 327 -13.05 6.89 -29.09
CA ASN A 327 -13.10 8.23 -29.68
C ASN A 327 -14.52 8.61 -30.13
N ALA A 328 -14.68 9.75 -30.82
CA ALA A 328 -15.97 10.20 -31.33
C ALA A 328 -16.44 9.42 -32.58
N ASP A 329 -15.50 8.80 -33.31
CA ASP A 329 -15.73 8.06 -34.55
C ASP A 329 -16.10 6.58 -34.29
N GLY A 330 -15.98 6.13 -33.04
CA GLY A 330 -16.28 4.77 -32.58
C GLY A 330 -15.06 3.84 -32.47
N ASP A 331 -13.85 4.31 -32.82
CA ASP A 331 -12.63 3.51 -32.66
C ASP A 331 -12.36 3.24 -31.17
N THR A 332 -11.97 2.00 -30.85
CA THR A 332 -11.57 1.60 -29.50
C THR A 332 -10.07 1.30 -29.43
N LEU A 333 -9.45 1.65 -28.30
CA LEU A 333 -8.07 1.30 -27.97
C LEU A 333 -8.01 0.70 -26.57
N ASP A 334 -7.34 -0.45 -26.44
CA ASP A 334 -7.12 -1.10 -25.15
C ASP A 334 -6.29 -0.20 -24.21
N MET A 335 -6.78 0.00 -22.98
CA MET A 335 -6.09 0.86 -22.02
C MET A 335 -4.77 0.25 -21.54
N GLU A 336 -4.63 -1.07 -21.49
CA GLU A 336 -3.37 -1.74 -21.18
C GLU A 336 -2.31 -1.45 -22.26
N ASP A 337 -2.66 -1.55 -23.54
CA ASP A 337 -1.75 -1.25 -24.65
C ASP A 337 -1.32 0.21 -24.68
N VAL A 338 -2.26 1.14 -24.49
CA VAL A 338 -1.96 2.58 -24.40
C VAL A 338 -1.00 2.87 -23.23
N VAL A 339 -1.21 2.25 -22.06
CA VAL A 339 -0.31 2.39 -20.92
C VAL A 339 1.07 1.78 -21.22
N ASN A 340 1.11 0.61 -21.85
CA ASN A 340 2.33 -0.12 -22.19
C ASN A 340 3.17 0.58 -23.28
N ALA A 341 2.56 1.26 -24.25
CA ALA A 341 3.24 2.09 -25.25
C ALA A 341 3.75 3.43 -24.69
N SER A 342 3.17 3.90 -23.57
CA SER A 342 3.47 5.23 -23.00
C SER A 342 4.73 5.28 -22.13
N SER A 343 5.11 6.49 -21.68
CA SER A 343 6.18 6.68 -20.67
C SER A 343 5.81 6.20 -19.25
N SER A 344 4.60 5.65 -19.07
CA SER A 344 4.22 4.87 -17.88
C SER A 344 4.99 3.56 -17.80
N ASN A 345 5.26 2.91 -18.94
CA ASN A 345 6.10 1.72 -19.03
C ASN A 345 7.53 2.02 -18.53
N PRO A 346 8.02 1.28 -17.51
CA PRO A 346 9.38 1.45 -16.97
C PRO A 346 10.48 1.30 -18.03
N ALA A 347 10.31 0.41 -19.01
CA ALA A 347 11.29 0.17 -20.06
C ALA A 347 11.44 1.38 -21.00
N HIS A 348 10.33 1.95 -21.49
CA HIS A 348 10.36 3.16 -22.32
C HIS A 348 10.93 4.36 -21.54
N ARG A 349 10.54 4.52 -20.27
CA ARG A 349 11.06 5.56 -19.37
C ARG A 349 12.57 5.45 -19.18
N ARG A 350 13.09 4.24 -18.94
CA ARG A 350 14.52 3.96 -18.82
C ARG A 350 15.27 4.27 -20.11
N ASN A 351 14.74 3.84 -21.25
CA ASN A 351 15.34 4.09 -22.57
C ASN A 351 15.39 5.59 -22.88
N GLU A 352 14.32 6.35 -22.64
CA GLU A 352 14.29 7.81 -22.81
C GLU A 352 15.33 8.52 -21.92
N MET A 353 15.48 8.09 -20.66
CA MET A 353 16.49 8.66 -19.75
C MET A 353 17.92 8.36 -20.20
N MET A 354 18.19 7.14 -20.68
CA MET A 354 19.51 6.76 -21.22
C MET A 354 19.85 7.55 -22.49
N ALA A 355 18.91 7.68 -23.44
CA ALA A 355 19.08 8.49 -24.65
C ALA A 355 19.32 9.97 -24.32
N CYS A 356 18.59 10.52 -23.36
CA CYS A 356 18.78 11.88 -22.88
C CYS A 356 20.19 12.08 -22.29
N VAL A 357 20.63 11.20 -21.36
CA VAL A 357 21.97 11.29 -20.74
C VAL A 357 23.08 11.15 -21.78
N LYS A 358 23.01 10.16 -22.69
CA LYS A 358 24.00 10.02 -23.77
C LYS A 358 24.01 11.24 -24.68
N GLY A 359 22.85 11.87 -24.91
CA GLY A 359 22.77 13.16 -25.60
C GLY A 359 23.56 14.27 -24.90
N LEU A 360 23.54 14.35 -23.57
CA LEU A 360 24.31 15.33 -22.81
C LEU A 360 25.82 15.05 -22.79
N GLU A 361 26.20 13.77 -22.80
CA GLU A 361 27.58 13.31 -22.94
C GLU A 361 28.17 13.75 -24.29
N LEU A 362 27.50 13.45 -25.40
CA LEU A 362 27.93 13.86 -26.75
C LEU A 362 28.03 15.39 -26.86
N ILE A 363 27.07 16.14 -26.31
CA ILE A 363 27.13 17.61 -26.27
C ILE A 363 28.33 18.10 -25.45
N ALA A 364 28.66 17.44 -24.34
CA ALA A 364 29.82 17.81 -23.53
C ALA A 364 31.15 17.56 -24.26
N GLU A 365 31.26 16.44 -24.98
CA GLU A 365 32.39 16.11 -25.84
C GLU A 365 32.58 17.18 -26.92
N MET A 366 31.52 17.51 -27.68
CA MET A 366 31.52 18.57 -28.70
C MET A 366 31.94 19.95 -28.16
N ARG A 367 31.67 20.22 -26.88
CA ARG A 367 31.95 21.52 -26.23
C ARG A 367 33.28 21.54 -25.46
N GLY A 368 33.97 20.41 -25.35
CA GLY A 368 35.12 20.24 -24.46
C GLY A 368 34.79 20.42 -22.97
N ASP A 369 33.52 20.33 -22.57
CA ASP A 369 33.06 20.41 -21.19
C ASP A 369 33.46 19.12 -20.42
N CYS A 370 33.72 19.23 -19.12
CA CYS A 370 34.03 18.09 -18.26
C CYS A 370 32.81 17.62 -17.45
N ALA A 371 32.74 16.32 -17.17
CA ALA A 371 31.71 15.72 -16.33
C ALA A 371 32.23 15.47 -14.90
N VAL A 372 31.43 15.84 -13.90
CA VAL A 372 31.69 15.56 -12.48
C VAL A 372 30.46 14.91 -11.88
N PHE A 373 30.68 13.83 -11.14
CA PHE A 373 29.67 13.15 -10.35
C PHE A 373 29.73 13.65 -8.90
N TYR A 374 28.62 14.19 -8.39
CA TYR A 374 28.51 14.67 -7.03
C TYR A 374 27.56 13.80 -6.21
N THR A 375 27.87 13.63 -4.92
CA THR A 375 26.95 13.07 -3.93
C THR A 375 26.75 14.08 -2.82
N ILE A 376 25.49 14.35 -2.49
CA ILE A 376 25.07 15.23 -1.39
C ILE A 376 24.15 14.42 -0.49
N THR A 377 24.52 14.29 0.78
CA THR A 377 23.77 13.56 1.81
C THR A 377 23.19 14.56 2.82
N CYS A 378 22.08 14.22 3.49
CA CYS A 378 21.49 15.05 4.55
C CYS A 378 22.30 14.94 5.87
N PRO A 379 22.25 15.96 6.76
CA PRO A 379 22.83 15.90 8.09
C PRO A 379 22.34 14.71 8.92
N SER A 380 23.12 14.29 9.93
CA SER A 380 22.77 13.15 10.78
C SER A 380 21.40 13.27 11.45
N ARG A 381 20.90 14.49 11.68
CA ARG A 381 19.59 14.74 12.29
C ARG A 381 18.38 14.22 11.51
N PHE A 382 18.55 13.98 10.20
CA PHE A 382 17.53 13.36 9.35
C PHE A 382 17.55 11.82 9.37
N HIS A 383 18.70 11.21 9.71
CA HIS A 383 18.87 9.75 9.62
C HIS A 383 18.35 9.05 10.87
N ALA A 384 17.27 8.29 10.74
CA ALA A 384 16.55 7.63 11.83
C ALA A 384 17.32 6.45 12.44
N THR A 385 18.22 5.80 11.69
CA THR A 385 19.00 4.65 12.17
C THR A 385 20.46 4.72 11.72
N LEU A 386 21.34 4.09 12.49
CA LEU A 386 22.73 3.86 12.11
C LEU A 386 22.85 2.64 11.18
N ASN A 387 23.98 2.49 10.48
CA ASN A 387 24.28 1.35 9.60
C ASN A 387 24.11 -0.04 10.27
N ASN A 388 24.22 -0.11 11.60
CA ASN A 388 24.06 -1.34 12.38
C ASN A 388 22.59 -1.65 12.74
N GLY A 389 21.64 -0.79 12.37
CA GLY A 389 20.20 -0.91 12.65
C GLY A 389 19.75 -0.36 14.02
N ARG A 390 20.65 0.22 14.82
CA ARG A 390 20.28 0.87 16.10
C ARG A 390 19.70 2.28 15.87
N PRO A 391 18.91 2.81 16.83
CA PRO A 391 18.54 4.22 16.88
C PRO A 391 19.74 5.15 16.68
N ASN A 392 19.56 6.22 15.91
CA ASN A 392 20.54 7.29 15.82
C ASN A 392 20.25 8.34 16.91
N PRO A 393 21.16 8.58 17.88
CA PRO A 393 20.92 9.54 18.97
C PRO A 393 20.82 10.99 18.49
N LYS A 394 21.29 11.31 17.28
CA LYS A 394 21.21 12.66 16.70
C LYS A 394 19.89 12.96 15.98
N TRP A 395 18.99 11.98 15.81
CA TRP A 395 17.79 12.14 14.97
C TRP A 395 16.71 12.99 15.66
N THR A 396 16.18 13.99 14.95
CA THR A 396 15.26 15.00 15.50
C THR A 396 13.82 14.86 14.98
N SER A 397 13.31 13.62 14.90
CA SER A 397 12.00 13.28 14.32
C SER A 397 11.73 13.78 12.88
N GLU A 398 12.77 14.26 12.19
CA GLU A 398 12.70 14.76 10.82
C GLU A 398 12.26 13.66 9.83
N THR A 399 11.23 13.99 9.06
CA THR A 399 10.62 13.09 8.08
C THR A 399 11.48 12.92 6.84
N VAL A 400 11.23 11.83 6.09
CA VAL A 400 11.82 11.65 4.76
C VAL A 400 11.48 12.82 3.85
N ARG A 401 10.25 13.36 3.97
CA ARG A 401 9.78 14.50 3.17
C ARG A 401 10.62 15.74 3.43
N GLN A 402 10.80 16.12 4.69
CA GLN A 402 11.63 17.27 5.05
C GLN A 402 13.10 17.09 4.60
N SER A 403 13.63 15.86 4.63
CA SER A 403 14.97 15.58 4.07
C SER A 403 15.08 15.84 2.56
N SER A 404 14.00 15.63 1.79
CA SER A 404 13.93 16.03 0.38
C SER A 404 13.90 17.55 0.23
N ASP A 405 13.05 18.22 1.01
CA ASP A 405 12.83 19.66 0.89
C ASP A 405 14.08 20.46 1.33
N TYR A 406 14.80 20.00 2.37
CA TYR A 406 16.14 20.49 2.75
C TYR A 406 17.14 20.51 1.57
N LEU A 407 17.22 19.43 0.80
CA LEU A 407 18.11 19.36 -0.37
C LEU A 407 17.62 20.25 -1.52
N VAL A 408 16.30 20.40 -1.69
CA VAL A 408 15.71 21.34 -2.67
C VAL A 408 16.11 22.78 -2.35
N ASP A 409 15.99 23.20 -1.09
CA ASP A 409 16.29 24.56 -0.67
C ASP A 409 17.80 24.85 -0.64
N THR A 410 18.60 23.91 -0.16
CA THR A 410 20.07 23.97 -0.26
C THR A 410 20.51 24.15 -1.72
N PHE A 411 19.89 23.41 -2.64
CA PHE A 411 20.19 23.53 -4.07
C PHE A 411 19.62 24.79 -4.72
N ALA A 412 18.49 25.32 -4.24
CA ALA A 412 17.95 26.61 -4.69
C ALA A 412 18.88 27.77 -4.28
N ALA A 413 19.37 27.76 -3.05
CA ALA A 413 20.36 28.71 -2.55
C ALA A 413 21.68 28.63 -3.32
N PHE A 414 22.20 27.41 -3.52
CA PHE A 414 23.37 27.17 -4.38
C PHE A 414 23.16 27.72 -5.80
N ARG A 415 22.03 27.43 -6.47
CA ARG A 415 21.76 27.92 -7.83
C ARG A 415 21.70 29.45 -7.89
N LYS A 416 21.17 30.13 -6.86
CA LYS A 416 21.16 31.60 -6.77
C LYS A 416 22.58 32.16 -6.67
N ALA A 417 23.44 31.57 -5.83
CA ALA A 417 24.83 31.97 -5.70
C ALA A 417 25.64 31.68 -6.99
N MET A 418 25.46 30.49 -7.58
CA MET A 418 26.05 30.10 -8.86
C MET A 418 25.67 31.08 -9.97
N HIS A 419 24.40 31.50 -10.04
CA HIS A 419 23.95 32.51 -11.00
C HIS A 419 24.62 33.87 -10.77
N LYS A 420 24.72 34.34 -9.52
CA LYS A 420 25.40 35.61 -9.18
C LYS A 420 26.89 35.59 -9.55
N ALA A 421 27.54 34.43 -9.45
CA ALA A 421 28.93 34.23 -9.86
C ALA A 421 29.14 34.05 -11.38
N GLY A 422 28.10 34.21 -12.21
CA GLY A 422 28.18 34.00 -13.67
C GLY A 422 28.32 32.54 -14.10
N LEU A 423 28.33 31.60 -13.15
CA LEU A 423 28.56 30.18 -13.41
C LEU A 423 27.31 29.50 -13.98
N ARG A 424 27.53 28.48 -14.82
CA ARG A 424 26.49 27.71 -15.52
C ARG A 424 26.92 26.24 -15.64
N TRP A 425 25.96 25.33 -15.53
CA TRP A 425 26.16 23.88 -15.68
C TRP A 425 24.84 23.19 -16.09
N TYR A 426 24.93 22.00 -16.67
CA TYR A 426 23.77 21.21 -17.11
C TYR A 426 23.95 19.75 -16.74
N GLY A 427 22.87 18.96 -16.73
CA GLY A 427 22.95 17.56 -16.34
C GLY A 427 21.67 17.01 -15.73
N VAL A 428 21.84 16.01 -14.86
CA VAL A 428 20.74 15.28 -14.21
C VAL A 428 21.02 15.08 -12.72
N ARG A 429 19.97 15.28 -11.91
CA ARG A 429 19.92 14.94 -10.49
C ARG A 429 19.05 13.69 -10.30
N VAL A 430 19.58 12.71 -9.59
CA VAL A 430 18.88 11.52 -9.08
C VAL A 430 18.75 11.65 -7.57
N ALA A 431 17.57 11.41 -7.02
CA ALA A 431 17.34 11.29 -5.58
C ALA A 431 17.13 9.81 -5.24
N GLU A 432 17.93 9.27 -4.32
CA GLU A 432 17.83 7.90 -3.80
C GLU A 432 17.55 7.92 -2.28
N PRO A 433 16.92 6.87 -1.73
CA PRO A 433 16.86 6.65 -0.29
C PRO A 433 18.19 6.10 0.24
N HIS A 434 18.61 6.58 1.40
CA HIS A 434 19.50 5.83 2.28
C HIS A 434 18.76 4.66 2.94
N HIS A 435 19.50 3.72 3.54
CA HIS A 435 18.95 2.49 4.11
C HIS A 435 17.78 2.65 5.11
N ASP A 436 17.60 3.84 5.70
CA ASP A 436 16.57 4.24 6.66
C ASP A 436 15.45 5.14 6.06
N GLY A 437 15.47 5.32 4.74
CA GLY A 437 14.55 6.17 3.98
C GLY A 437 15.05 7.60 3.74
N THR A 438 16.12 8.06 4.40
CA THR A 438 16.58 9.47 4.29
C THR A 438 17.05 9.81 2.88
N VAL A 439 16.60 10.92 2.32
CA VAL A 439 16.93 11.29 0.92
C VAL A 439 18.42 11.66 0.81
N HIS A 440 19.08 11.18 -0.25
CA HIS A 440 20.35 11.72 -0.72
C HIS A 440 20.32 11.94 -2.24
N TRP A 441 21.18 12.82 -2.73
CA TRP A 441 21.23 13.18 -4.14
C TRP A 441 22.54 12.77 -4.79
N HIS A 442 22.42 12.17 -5.97
CA HIS A 442 23.48 11.99 -6.95
C HIS A 442 23.27 12.98 -8.10
N LEU A 443 24.31 13.71 -8.50
CA LEU A 443 24.25 14.62 -9.64
C LEU A 443 25.34 14.30 -10.65
N LEU A 444 24.94 14.04 -11.89
CA LEU A 444 25.84 14.02 -13.03
C LEU A 444 25.78 15.41 -13.68
N CYS A 445 26.87 16.17 -13.56
CA CYS A 445 26.95 17.56 -14.00
C CYS A 445 28.04 17.77 -15.04
N PHE A 446 27.71 18.46 -16.12
CA PHE A 446 28.61 18.90 -17.17
C PHE A 446 28.86 20.40 -17.07
N MET A 447 30.14 20.81 -17.16
CA MET A 447 30.57 22.21 -17.02
C MET A 447 31.93 22.45 -17.70
N ARG A 448 32.24 23.71 -18.00
CA ARG A 448 33.55 24.09 -18.57
C ARG A 448 34.68 23.69 -17.63
N LYS A 449 35.77 23.16 -18.19
CA LYS A 449 36.97 22.71 -17.45
C LYS A 449 37.51 23.78 -16.47
N LYS A 450 37.53 25.05 -16.89
CA LYS A 450 37.97 26.19 -16.06
C LYS A 450 37.06 26.49 -14.87
N ASP A 451 35.74 26.32 -15.02
CA ASP A 451 34.73 26.66 -14.01
C ASP A 451 34.60 25.56 -12.93
N ARG A 452 35.10 24.35 -13.22
CA ARG A 452 34.96 23.14 -12.41
C ARG A 452 35.36 23.33 -10.94
N ARG A 453 36.56 23.84 -10.67
CA ARG A 453 37.09 23.97 -9.29
C ARG A 453 36.20 24.91 -8.46
N THR A 454 35.81 26.05 -9.03
CA THR A 454 34.94 27.04 -8.41
C THR A 454 33.52 26.50 -8.18
N LEU A 455 32.94 25.79 -9.15
CA LEU A 455 31.65 25.11 -9.01
C LEU A 455 31.65 24.06 -7.90
N THR A 456 32.66 23.17 -7.87
CA THR A 456 32.81 22.16 -6.81
C THR A 456 32.95 22.80 -5.43
N ALA A 457 33.78 23.84 -5.30
CA ALA A 457 33.99 24.54 -4.03
C ALA A 457 32.72 25.25 -3.54
N LEU A 458 32.01 25.93 -4.45
CA LEU A 458 30.75 26.60 -4.14
C LEU A 458 29.67 25.61 -3.71
N LEU A 459 29.50 24.50 -4.44
CA LEU A 459 28.53 23.45 -4.09
C LEU A 459 28.85 22.81 -2.74
N ARG A 460 30.14 22.49 -2.49
CA ARG A 460 30.61 21.97 -1.20
C ARG A 460 30.27 22.94 -0.07
N LYS A 461 30.52 24.24 -0.24
CA LYS A 461 30.22 25.28 0.77
C LYS A 461 28.75 25.26 1.18
N PHE A 462 27.81 25.06 0.25
CA PHE A 462 26.39 24.93 0.59
C PHE A 462 26.07 23.59 1.24
N ALA A 463 26.59 22.48 0.72
CA ALA A 463 26.31 21.13 1.22
C ALA A 463 26.78 20.88 2.67
N ILE A 464 27.89 21.52 3.10
CA ILE A 464 28.48 21.34 4.43
C ILE A 464 28.13 22.46 5.42
N ARG A 465 27.30 23.45 5.01
CA ARG A 465 27.02 24.66 5.80
C ARG A 465 26.29 24.35 7.11
N GLU A 466 25.35 23.42 7.06
CA GLU A 466 24.43 23.11 8.16
C GLU A 466 24.89 21.86 8.91
N ASP A 467 24.83 21.93 10.24
CA ASP A 467 25.45 20.97 11.17
C ASP A 467 26.94 20.76 10.87
N ARG A 468 27.65 21.86 10.52
CA ARG A 468 29.06 21.83 10.09
C ARG A 468 29.95 21.13 11.11
N ASP A 469 29.69 21.32 12.40
CA ASP A 469 30.50 20.78 13.49
C ASP A 469 30.43 19.25 13.57
N GLU A 470 29.34 18.63 13.09
CA GLU A 470 29.20 17.16 13.07
C GLU A 470 30.24 16.46 12.19
N LEU A 471 30.83 17.20 11.24
CA LEU A 471 31.75 16.68 10.23
C LEU A 471 33.22 16.78 10.66
N GLY A 472 33.55 17.61 11.66
CA GLY A 472 34.94 17.89 12.05
C GLY A 472 35.82 18.28 10.85
N ASN A 473 36.92 17.56 10.63
CA ASN A 473 37.78 17.75 9.45
C ASN A 473 37.36 16.94 8.21
N ASN A 474 36.45 15.97 8.35
CA ASN A 474 36.07 15.06 7.28
C ASN A 474 34.68 15.40 6.71
N THR A 475 34.64 16.17 5.63
CA THR A 475 33.38 16.49 4.93
C THR A 475 32.86 15.34 4.03
N GLY A 476 33.61 14.24 3.90
CA GLY A 476 33.29 13.10 3.04
C GLY A 476 31.96 12.39 3.30
N PRO A 477 31.43 12.32 4.54
CA PRO A 477 30.08 11.81 4.82
C PRO A 477 28.97 12.69 4.21
N ARG A 478 29.22 13.98 4.00
CA ARG A 478 28.22 14.95 3.54
C ARG A 478 28.31 15.26 2.05
N PHE A 479 29.53 15.40 1.54
CA PHE A 479 29.79 15.82 0.16
C PHE A 479 30.93 15.04 -0.47
N LYS A 480 30.65 14.39 -1.61
CA LYS A 480 31.65 13.73 -2.46
C LYS A 480 31.62 14.31 -3.87
N SER A 481 32.78 14.40 -4.50
CA SER A 481 32.95 14.91 -5.86
C SER A 481 33.97 14.06 -6.61
N GLU A 482 33.53 13.33 -7.62
CA GLU A 482 34.36 12.49 -8.48
C GLU A 482 34.41 13.07 -9.91
N LEU A 483 35.61 13.39 -10.39
CA LEU A 483 35.82 13.73 -11.80
C LEU A 483 35.71 12.47 -12.64
N ILE A 484 34.80 12.45 -13.60
CA ILE A 484 34.63 11.30 -14.49
C ILE A 484 35.82 11.23 -15.44
N ASN A 485 36.50 10.08 -15.45
CA ASN A 485 37.62 9.79 -16.34
C ASN A 485 37.15 8.83 -17.44
N PRO A 486 37.22 9.20 -18.73
CA PRO A 486 36.83 8.33 -19.84
C PRO A 486 37.46 6.93 -19.82
N ARG A 487 38.67 6.78 -19.26
CA ARG A 487 39.35 5.47 -19.11
C ARG A 487 38.69 4.54 -18.08
N LYS A 488 37.88 5.07 -17.15
CA LYS A 488 37.16 4.29 -16.12
C LYS A 488 35.69 4.04 -16.46
N GLY A 489 35.12 4.81 -17.38
CA GLY A 489 33.72 4.75 -17.78
C GLY A 489 33.24 6.08 -18.33
N THR A 490 32.12 6.04 -19.05
CA THR A 490 31.51 7.25 -19.62
C THR A 490 30.58 7.92 -18.60
N PRO A 491 30.29 9.22 -18.73
CA PRO A 491 29.24 9.90 -17.97
C PRO A 491 27.92 9.12 -17.89
N THR A 492 27.52 8.48 -19.00
CA THR A 492 26.35 7.62 -19.11
C THR A 492 26.49 6.36 -18.26
N SER A 493 27.63 5.66 -18.29
CA SER A 493 27.83 4.45 -17.48
C SER A 493 27.81 4.74 -15.97
N TYR A 494 28.32 5.90 -15.55
CA TYR A 494 28.29 6.34 -14.16
C TYR A 494 26.86 6.48 -13.60
N VAL A 495 25.91 7.02 -14.37
CA VAL A 495 24.51 7.19 -13.93
C VAL A 495 23.59 6.03 -14.31
N ALA A 496 23.98 5.17 -15.26
CA ALA A 496 23.18 4.01 -15.71
C ALA A 496 22.73 3.11 -14.56
N LYS A 497 23.61 2.80 -13.61
CA LYS A 497 23.30 2.00 -12.41
C LYS A 497 22.19 2.62 -11.58
N TYR A 498 22.24 3.94 -11.40
CA TYR A 498 21.22 4.71 -10.67
C TYR A 498 19.90 4.75 -11.43
N ILE A 499 19.92 4.86 -12.76
CA ILE A 499 18.72 4.80 -13.59
C ILE A 499 18.03 3.43 -13.44
N SER A 500 18.74 2.32 -13.66
CA SER A 500 18.16 0.97 -13.51
C SER A 500 17.65 0.69 -12.08
N LYS A 501 18.44 1.03 -11.03
CA LYS A 501 18.03 0.86 -9.63
C LYS A 501 16.69 1.52 -9.28
N ASN A 502 16.40 2.67 -9.87
CA ASN A 502 15.25 3.51 -9.49
C ASN A 502 13.98 3.26 -10.31
N ILE A 503 14.08 2.49 -11.41
CA ILE A 503 13.00 2.31 -12.38
C ILE A 503 12.48 0.86 -12.39
N ASP A 504 13.30 -0.10 -12.80
CA ASP A 504 12.88 -1.48 -13.07
C ASP A 504 13.85 -2.57 -12.59
N GLY A 505 15.03 -2.20 -12.10
CA GLY A 505 16.10 -3.15 -11.73
C GLY A 505 16.69 -3.91 -12.93
N ARG A 506 16.39 -3.52 -14.17
CA ARG A 506 16.77 -4.27 -15.36
C ARG A 506 18.28 -4.25 -15.57
N GLY A 507 18.84 -5.44 -15.84
CA GLY A 507 20.28 -5.69 -15.93
C GLY A 507 20.98 -5.93 -14.59
N LEU A 508 20.30 -5.72 -13.45
CA LEU A 508 20.91 -5.75 -12.12
C LEU A 508 20.52 -6.97 -11.28
N ALA A 509 19.87 -7.98 -11.85
CA ALA A 509 19.36 -9.15 -11.12
C ALA A 509 20.44 -10.00 -10.42
N LYS A 510 21.70 -9.95 -10.90
CA LYS A 510 22.86 -10.62 -10.29
C LYS A 510 23.68 -9.70 -9.37
N GLU A 511 23.32 -8.42 -9.26
CA GLU A 511 24.05 -7.46 -8.43
C GLU A 511 23.43 -7.29 -7.04
N ILE A 512 24.30 -7.13 -6.04
CA ILE A 512 23.94 -6.87 -4.65
C ILE A 512 24.16 -5.39 -4.31
N SER A 513 23.22 -4.78 -3.59
CA SER A 513 23.40 -3.43 -3.06
C SER A 513 24.48 -3.38 -1.99
N LYS A 514 25.51 -2.55 -2.16
CA LYS A 514 26.48 -2.25 -1.09
C LYS A 514 25.81 -1.62 0.14
N GLU A 515 24.70 -0.91 -0.08
CA GLU A 515 23.97 -0.23 0.99
C GLU A 515 23.08 -1.18 1.79
N THR A 516 22.37 -2.12 1.16
CA THR A 516 21.37 -2.97 1.83
C THR A 516 21.74 -4.44 1.94
N GLY A 517 22.70 -4.94 1.16
CA GLY A 517 23.03 -6.36 1.07
C GLY A 517 21.98 -7.23 0.34
N LYS A 518 20.89 -6.63 -0.16
CA LYS A 518 19.83 -7.31 -0.94
C LYS A 518 20.09 -7.19 -2.45
N SER A 519 19.38 -7.96 -3.27
CA SER A 519 19.48 -7.85 -4.73
C SER A 519 19.06 -6.45 -5.20
N LEU A 520 19.63 -5.98 -6.31
CA LEU A 520 19.25 -4.69 -6.89
C LEU A 520 17.87 -4.72 -7.58
N ARG A 521 17.32 -5.90 -7.88
CA ARG A 521 15.93 -6.04 -8.36
C ARG A 521 14.94 -5.76 -7.24
N ASP A 522 15.11 -6.41 -6.09
CA ASP A 522 14.23 -6.20 -4.92
C ASP A 522 14.36 -4.76 -4.39
N SER A 523 15.59 -4.21 -4.46
CA SER A 523 15.85 -2.81 -4.13
C SER A 523 15.01 -1.84 -4.99
N ALA A 524 14.82 -2.11 -6.29
CA ALA A 524 14.06 -1.22 -7.18
C ALA A 524 12.58 -1.13 -6.82
N GLU A 525 11.98 -2.22 -6.31
CA GLU A 525 10.61 -2.18 -5.81
C GLU A 525 10.49 -1.32 -4.54
N HIS A 526 11.37 -1.53 -3.56
CA HIS A 526 11.40 -0.72 -2.33
C HIS A 526 11.61 0.77 -2.65
N VAL A 527 12.54 1.09 -3.55
CA VAL A 527 12.81 2.48 -3.99
C VAL A 527 11.58 3.09 -4.70
N SER A 528 10.86 2.32 -5.51
CA SER A 528 9.61 2.76 -6.16
C SER A 528 8.46 2.98 -5.16
N ALA A 529 8.36 2.15 -4.13
CA ALA A 529 7.40 2.32 -3.03
C ALA A 529 7.73 3.59 -2.21
N TRP A 530 8.99 3.74 -1.78
CA TRP A 530 9.51 4.93 -1.10
C TRP A 530 9.23 6.23 -1.87
N ALA A 531 9.62 6.29 -3.15
CA ALA A 531 9.45 7.49 -3.97
C ALA A 531 7.97 7.87 -4.15
N SER A 532 7.10 6.86 -4.26
CA SER A 532 5.65 7.03 -4.36
C SER A 532 5.03 7.54 -3.06
N LEU A 533 5.46 7.00 -1.92
CA LEU A 533 4.93 7.31 -0.59
C LEU A 533 5.26 8.75 -0.19
N HIS A 534 6.54 9.12 -0.21
CA HIS A 534 7.02 10.44 0.22
C HIS A 534 6.96 11.51 -0.91
N ARG A 535 6.40 11.16 -2.07
CA ARG A 535 6.30 12.01 -3.29
C ARG A 535 7.65 12.62 -3.70
N VAL A 536 8.71 11.80 -3.69
CA VAL A 536 10.06 12.23 -4.09
C VAL A 536 10.20 12.07 -5.60
N GLN A 537 10.35 13.18 -6.32
CA GLN A 537 10.72 13.15 -7.74
C GLN A 537 12.17 12.65 -7.88
N GLN A 538 12.35 11.37 -8.17
CA GLN A 538 13.67 10.72 -8.32
C GLN A 538 14.56 11.46 -9.33
N PHE A 539 14.10 11.65 -10.57
CA PHE A 539 14.91 12.21 -11.65
C PHE A 539 14.55 13.65 -12.01
N ARG A 540 15.55 14.53 -12.13
CA ARG A 540 15.39 15.90 -12.62
C ARG A 540 16.56 16.33 -13.50
N PHE A 541 16.30 16.52 -14.78
CA PHE A 541 17.25 17.18 -15.70
C PHE A 541 17.22 18.71 -15.53
N PHE A 542 18.34 19.37 -15.77
CA PHE A 542 18.49 20.83 -15.70
C PHE A 542 19.49 21.35 -16.75
N GLY A 543 19.27 22.58 -17.21
CA GLY A 543 20.13 23.22 -18.22
C GLY A 543 19.94 22.69 -19.65
N ILE A 544 18.85 21.98 -19.93
CA ILE A 544 18.58 21.33 -21.22
C ILE A 544 17.19 21.72 -21.79
N PRO A 545 16.95 21.55 -23.09
CA PRO A 545 15.62 21.70 -23.71
C PRO A 545 14.55 20.74 -23.14
N GLY A 546 13.28 21.05 -23.41
CA GLY A 546 12.15 20.40 -22.76
C GLY A 546 11.82 19.01 -23.31
N ARG A 547 12.00 17.95 -22.49
CA ARG A 547 11.64 16.58 -22.87
C ARG A 547 10.17 16.38 -23.27
N GLN A 548 9.23 17.21 -22.82
CA GLN A 548 7.85 17.13 -23.30
C GLN A 548 7.73 17.59 -24.76
N ALA A 549 8.35 18.72 -25.14
CA ALA A 549 8.38 19.15 -26.54
C ALA A 549 9.09 18.11 -27.44
N TYR A 550 10.13 17.44 -26.94
CA TYR A 550 10.75 16.30 -27.65
C TYR A 550 9.76 15.15 -27.91
N ARG A 551 8.84 14.85 -26.97
CA ARG A 551 7.80 13.82 -27.15
C ARG A 551 6.73 14.27 -28.15
N GLU A 552 6.24 15.50 -28.04
CA GLU A 552 5.24 16.03 -28.99
C GLU A 552 5.77 16.06 -30.43
N LEU A 553 7.05 16.39 -30.63
CA LEU A 553 7.67 16.36 -31.97
C LEU A 553 7.74 14.95 -32.57
N ARG A 554 7.99 13.93 -31.74
CA ARG A 554 7.97 12.52 -32.18
C ARG A 554 6.55 12.04 -32.47
N LEU A 555 5.56 12.52 -31.71
CA LEU A 555 4.15 12.25 -31.98
C LEU A 555 3.73 12.85 -33.32
N LEU A 556 4.10 14.11 -33.58
CA LEU A 556 3.85 14.81 -34.83
C LEU A 556 4.55 14.13 -36.03
N ALA A 557 5.82 13.74 -35.89
CA ALA A 557 6.54 12.99 -36.92
C ALA A 557 5.84 11.66 -37.27
N GLY A 558 5.43 10.90 -36.25
CA GLY A 558 4.68 9.66 -36.45
C GLY A 558 3.29 9.87 -37.05
N GLN A 559 2.63 11.00 -36.76
CA GLN A 559 1.35 11.38 -37.39
C GLN A 559 1.55 11.71 -38.88
N ALA A 560 2.56 12.53 -39.21
CA ALA A 560 2.90 12.88 -40.59
C ALA A 560 3.28 11.64 -41.43
N ALA A 561 4.07 10.71 -40.87
CA ALA A 561 4.43 9.46 -41.54
C ALA A 561 3.19 8.61 -41.90
N ARG A 562 2.17 8.55 -41.03
CA ARG A 562 0.91 7.85 -41.33
C ARG A 562 0.07 8.57 -42.39
N ALA A 563 0.07 9.90 -42.39
CA ALA A 563 -0.72 10.71 -43.33
C ALA A 563 -0.15 10.70 -44.77
N HIS A 564 1.17 10.58 -44.92
CA HIS A 564 1.84 10.65 -46.24
C HIS A 564 2.20 9.29 -46.85
N GLY A 565 2.09 8.19 -46.09
CA GLY A 565 2.47 6.83 -46.52
C GLY A 565 3.98 6.69 -46.79
N ASP A 566 4.38 5.65 -47.51
CA ASP A 566 5.80 5.37 -47.85
C ASP A 566 6.45 6.38 -48.83
N LYS A 567 5.82 7.53 -49.08
CA LYS A 567 6.37 8.57 -49.98
C LYS A 567 7.56 9.28 -49.32
N LYS A 568 8.77 8.93 -49.80
CA LYS A 568 10.09 9.54 -49.50
C LYS A 568 10.28 9.94 -48.03
N ALA A 569 10.90 9.03 -47.28
CA ALA A 569 11.64 9.38 -46.07
C ALA A 569 12.52 10.62 -46.32
N CYS A 570 12.54 11.57 -45.37
CA CYS A 570 13.16 12.90 -45.43
C CYS A 570 12.42 14.00 -46.22
N ALA A 571 11.13 13.86 -46.54
CA ALA A 571 10.30 15.04 -46.85
C ALA A 571 10.15 15.94 -45.59
N PRO A 572 10.25 17.28 -45.69
CA PRO A 572 10.06 18.17 -44.55
C PRO A 572 8.59 18.13 -44.09
N VAL A 573 8.40 17.95 -42.77
CA VAL A 573 7.09 17.93 -42.11
C VAL A 573 6.63 19.33 -41.73
N LEU A 574 7.57 20.25 -41.51
CA LEU A 574 7.30 21.66 -41.19
C LEU A 574 7.90 22.57 -42.27
N GLU A 575 7.10 23.54 -42.73
CA GLU A 575 7.52 24.54 -43.74
C GLU A 575 8.80 25.29 -43.33
N ASN A 576 8.94 25.61 -42.04
CA ASN A 576 10.12 26.28 -41.52
C ASN A 576 11.25 25.26 -41.29
N ALA A 577 12.24 25.25 -42.18
CA ALA A 577 13.41 24.35 -42.14
C ALA A 577 14.18 24.33 -40.79
N ARG A 578 14.14 25.40 -39.98
CA ARG A 578 14.75 25.40 -38.65
C ARG A 578 13.94 24.61 -37.63
N LEU A 579 12.61 24.63 -37.74
CA LEU A 579 11.72 23.85 -36.89
C LEU A 579 11.69 22.39 -37.34
N ASP A 580 11.66 22.15 -38.65
CA ASP A 580 11.75 20.81 -39.24
C ASP A 580 13.04 20.08 -38.81
N ALA A 581 14.18 20.76 -38.85
CA ALA A 581 15.44 20.20 -38.36
C ALA A 581 15.44 19.87 -36.85
N VAL A 582 14.53 20.46 -36.04
CA VAL A 582 14.32 20.07 -34.63
C VAL A 582 13.40 18.84 -34.54
N LEU A 583 12.38 18.74 -35.41
CA LEU A 583 11.47 17.60 -35.53
C LEU A 583 12.22 16.34 -35.99
N ALA A 584 12.92 16.40 -37.13
CA ALA A 584 13.70 15.28 -37.66
C ALA A 584 14.75 14.77 -36.65
N ALA A 585 15.40 15.69 -35.91
CA ALA A 585 16.33 15.32 -34.86
C ALA A 585 15.66 14.66 -33.63
N ALA A 586 14.40 14.98 -33.35
CA ALA A 586 13.62 14.34 -32.28
C ALA A 586 13.13 12.94 -32.70
N ASP A 587 12.66 12.80 -33.93
CA ASP A 587 12.18 11.56 -34.54
C ASP A 587 13.29 10.49 -34.59
N ALA A 588 14.45 10.85 -35.15
CA ALA A 588 15.67 10.03 -35.20
C ALA A 588 16.25 9.62 -33.83
N GLY A 589 15.61 10.00 -32.72
CA GLY A 589 16.00 9.59 -31.36
C GLY A 589 17.22 10.33 -30.79
N CYS A 590 17.84 11.23 -31.56
CA CYS A 590 19.10 11.85 -31.20
C CYS A 590 18.89 13.09 -30.32
N PHE A 591 18.80 12.87 -29.00
CA PHE A 591 18.64 13.95 -28.03
C PHE A 591 19.78 15.00 -28.07
N ALA A 592 20.98 14.61 -28.53
CA ALA A 592 22.09 15.53 -28.78
C ALA A 592 21.74 16.55 -29.88
N THR A 593 21.42 16.05 -31.09
CA THR A 593 21.05 16.88 -32.24
C THR A 593 19.80 17.71 -31.96
N TYR A 594 18.77 17.12 -31.35
CA TYR A 594 17.57 17.84 -30.90
C TYR A 594 17.92 19.05 -30.03
N SER A 595 18.79 18.83 -29.03
CA SER A 595 19.18 19.91 -28.12
C SER A 595 20.00 20.99 -28.82
N MET A 596 20.91 20.61 -29.74
CA MET A 596 21.71 21.55 -30.52
C MET A 596 20.84 22.39 -31.47
N LYS A 597 19.87 21.78 -32.16
CA LYS A 597 18.93 22.48 -33.05
C LYS A 597 17.99 23.42 -32.27
N GLN A 598 17.66 23.11 -31.02
CA GLN A 598 16.98 24.02 -30.08
C GLN A 598 17.84 25.20 -29.56
N GLY A 599 19.07 25.36 -30.05
CA GLY A 599 20.03 26.40 -29.64
C GLY A 599 21.11 25.92 -28.66
N GLY A 600 21.07 24.65 -28.24
CA GLY A 600 22.05 24.03 -27.35
C GLY A 600 21.63 23.98 -25.88
N VAL A 601 22.56 23.49 -25.06
CA VAL A 601 22.43 23.47 -23.59
C VAL A 601 22.64 24.86 -22.98
N LEU A 602 22.14 25.07 -21.76
CA LEU A 602 22.19 26.31 -20.98
C LEU A 602 21.39 27.50 -21.53
N VAL A 603 20.72 27.34 -22.68
CA VAL A 603 19.83 28.35 -23.26
C VAL A 603 18.60 28.60 -22.37
N PRO A 604 18.27 29.86 -22.03
CA PRO A 604 17.03 30.18 -21.33
C PRO A 604 15.80 29.76 -22.14
N ARG A 605 14.79 29.18 -21.48
CA ARG A 605 13.56 28.66 -22.14
C ARG A 605 12.88 29.67 -23.08
N LYS A 606 12.96 30.97 -22.77
CA LYS A 606 12.41 32.05 -23.61
C LYS A 606 13.07 32.18 -25.00
N HIS A 607 14.17 31.48 -25.26
CA HIS A 607 14.89 31.43 -26.53
C HIS A 607 14.87 30.03 -27.19
N HIS A 608 14.15 29.04 -26.64
CA HIS A 608 13.92 27.77 -27.33
C HIS A 608 13.01 27.98 -28.54
N LEU A 609 13.34 27.32 -29.66
CA LEU A 609 12.63 27.40 -30.94
C LEU A 609 11.27 26.68 -30.91
N ILE A 610 11.18 25.58 -30.15
CA ILE A 610 9.94 24.80 -30.00
C ILE A 610 9.68 24.55 -28.52
N ARG A 611 8.43 24.73 -28.10
CA ARG A 611 7.93 24.48 -26.72
C ARG A 611 6.65 23.68 -26.79
N THR A 612 6.29 23.05 -25.68
CA THR A 612 4.96 22.43 -25.52
C THR A 612 3.90 23.52 -25.47
N ALA A 613 2.89 23.41 -26.34
CA ALA A 613 1.67 24.20 -26.29
C ALA A 613 0.69 23.59 -25.30
N TYR A 614 0.03 24.44 -24.53
CA TYR A 614 -1.01 24.07 -23.58
C TYR A 614 -2.30 24.81 -23.91
N GLU A 615 -3.41 24.26 -23.47
CA GLU A 615 -4.72 24.91 -23.50
C GLU A 615 -5.59 24.44 -22.34
N PHE A 616 -6.71 25.10 -22.13
CA PHE A 616 -7.75 24.62 -21.23
C PHE A 616 -8.55 23.50 -21.92
N ASN A 617 -9.03 22.53 -21.15
CA ASN A 617 -10.08 21.63 -21.58
C ASN A 617 -11.35 22.42 -21.87
N ASP A 618 -12.08 22.01 -22.90
CA ASP A 618 -13.38 22.58 -23.25
C ASP A 618 -14.47 22.15 -22.24
N GLU A 619 -14.33 20.94 -21.70
CA GLU A 619 -15.23 20.37 -20.69
C GLU A 619 -14.70 20.64 -19.27
N PRO A 620 -15.55 21.11 -18.35
CA PRO A 620 -15.18 21.25 -16.94
C PRO A 620 -14.97 19.88 -16.30
N GLY A 621 -14.00 19.78 -15.38
CA GLY A 621 -13.81 18.57 -14.58
C GLY A 621 -14.91 18.39 -13.52
N THR A 622 -14.81 17.31 -12.73
CA THR A 622 -15.73 16.95 -11.62
C THR A 622 -16.01 18.08 -10.60
N TYR A 623 -15.20 19.13 -10.57
CA TYR A 623 -15.30 20.27 -9.65
C TYR A 623 -15.58 21.60 -10.38
N GLY A 624 -16.05 21.59 -11.63
CA GLY A 624 -16.31 22.80 -12.43
C GLY A 624 -15.07 23.47 -13.06
N ASP A 625 -13.87 23.20 -12.54
CA ASP A 625 -12.63 23.76 -13.09
C ASP A 625 -12.27 23.18 -14.47
N HIS A 626 -11.91 24.04 -15.43
CA HIS A 626 -11.33 23.64 -16.70
C HIS A 626 -9.84 23.28 -16.53
N GLY A 627 -9.52 21.99 -16.65
CA GLY A 627 -8.13 21.49 -16.54
C GLY A 627 -7.24 21.99 -17.67
N ILE A 628 -5.91 21.96 -17.49
CA ILE A 628 -4.95 22.28 -18.56
C ILE A 628 -4.51 20.98 -19.25
N ARG A 629 -4.72 20.87 -20.57
CA ARG A 629 -4.18 19.79 -21.41
C ARG A 629 -3.02 20.25 -22.28
N ILE A 630 -2.29 19.28 -22.83
CA ILE A 630 -1.30 19.51 -23.88
C ILE A 630 -2.05 19.62 -25.20
N TYR A 631 -1.86 20.73 -25.91
CA TYR A 631 -2.37 20.92 -27.27
C TYR A 631 -1.40 20.32 -28.30
N GLY A 632 -0.09 20.52 -28.06
CA GLY A 632 0.97 20.00 -28.91
C GLY A 632 2.22 20.87 -28.86
N ILE A 633 2.62 21.47 -29.97
CA ILE A 633 3.82 22.32 -30.05
C ILE A 633 3.50 23.78 -30.41
N TRP A 634 4.36 24.67 -29.94
CA TRP A 634 4.34 26.11 -30.26
C TRP A 634 5.75 26.60 -30.55
N SER A 635 5.87 27.51 -31.51
CA SER A 635 7.12 28.19 -31.87
C SER A 635 6.94 29.70 -31.71
N PRO A 636 7.98 30.46 -31.29
CA PRO A 636 7.97 31.92 -31.37
C PRO A 636 8.30 32.44 -32.78
N ILE A 637 8.60 31.57 -33.75
CA ILE A 637 8.99 31.96 -35.13
C ILE A 637 7.82 31.87 -36.10
N VAL A 638 6.89 30.94 -35.85
CA VAL A 638 5.65 30.78 -36.62
C VAL A 638 4.53 31.22 -35.69
N GLU A 639 3.72 32.19 -36.10
CA GLU A 639 2.58 32.70 -35.30
C GLU A 639 1.44 31.66 -35.28
N GLY A 640 1.63 30.60 -34.50
CA GLY A 640 0.69 29.49 -34.43
C GLY A 640 1.06 28.45 -33.38
N ARG A 641 0.05 27.67 -32.99
CA ARG A 641 0.22 26.41 -32.26
C ARG A 641 -0.11 25.28 -33.23
N ILE A 642 0.65 24.19 -33.22
CA ILE A 642 0.35 22.98 -34.00
C ILE A 642 -0.25 21.95 -33.04
N CYS A 643 -1.46 21.49 -33.35
CA CYS A 643 -2.15 20.46 -32.59
C CYS A 643 -1.49 19.10 -32.85
N THR A 644 -1.18 18.36 -31.78
CA THR A 644 -0.75 16.95 -31.86
C THR A 644 -1.77 16.01 -31.19
N HIS A 645 -2.82 16.55 -30.57
CA HIS A 645 -3.87 15.81 -29.85
C HIS A 645 -5.26 16.21 -30.37
N ALA A 646 -5.50 15.99 -31.67
CA ALA A 646 -6.77 16.36 -32.31
C ALA A 646 -7.96 15.48 -31.87
N MET A 647 -7.73 14.18 -31.67
CA MET A 647 -8.75 13.23 -31.21
C MET A 647 -8.97 13.31 -29.69
N LYS A 648 -10.23 13.45 -29.29
CA LYS A 648 -10.67 13.26 -27.89
C LYS A 648 -10.94 11.78 -27.65
N TRP A 649 -10.39 11.24 -26.57
CA TRP A 649 -10.57 9.86 -26.14
C TRP A 649 -11.31 9.82 -24.80
N LYS A 650 -12.45 9.12 -24.76
CA LYS A 650 -13.24 8.89 -23.55
C LYS A 650 -12.90 7.52 -22.97
N MET A 651 -12.62 7.47 -21.67
CA MET A 651 -12.41 6.21 -20.97
C MET A 651 -13.76 5.55 -20.68
N VAL A 652 -13.91 4.30 -21.09
CA VAL A 652 -15.11 3.49 -20.91
C VAL A 652 -14.68 2.15 -20.28
N ARG A 653 -15.57 1.51 -19.52
CA ARG A 653 -15.35 0.11 -19.13
C ARG A 653 -15.63 -0.77 -20.33
N LYS A 654 -14.76 -1.73 -20.60
CA LYS A 654 -15.03 -2.76 -21.62
C LYS A 654 -16.39 -3.39 -21.33
N ALA A 655 -17.19 -3.60 -22.36
CA ALA A 655 -18.29 -4.54 -22.26
C ALA A 655 -17.70 -5.88 -21.83
N VAL A 656 -18.16 -6.41 -20.69
CA VAL A 656 -17.95 -7.82 -20.41
C VAL A 656 -18.90 -8.53 -21.34
N ASP A 657 -18.38 -9.39 -22.23
CA ASP A 657 -19.18 -10.42 -22.87
C ASP A 657 -19.63 -11.37 -21.76
N VAL A 658 -20.72 -10.98 -21.10
CA VAL A 658 -21.56 -11.88 -20.36
C VAL A 658 -22.25 -12.72 -21.42
N GLN A 659 -21.54 -13.76 -21.88
CA GLN A 659 -22.25 -14.99 -22.20
C GLN A 659 -23.09 -15.27 -20.96
N GLU A 660 -24.40 -15.04 -21.07
CA GLU A 660 -25.34 -15.38 -20.01
C GLU A 660 -25.17 -16.88 -19.77
N ALA A 661 -24.47 -17.23 -18.69
CA ALA A 661 -24.56 -18.55 -18.12
C ALA A 661 -26.05 -18.76 -17.87
N THR A 662 -26.66 -19.64 -18.66
CA THR A 662 -28.10 -19.86 -18.73
C THR A 662 -28.63 -19.93 -17.31
N ALA A 663 -29.43 -18.95 -16.92
CA ALA A 663 -29.86 -18.79 -15.54
C ALA A 663 -30.65 -20.03 -15.14
N ASP A 664 -30.06 -20.87 -14.29
CA ASP A 664 -30.76 -22.00 -13.68
C ASP A 664 -32.03 -21.45 -13.01
N GLN A 665 -33.20 -21.85 -13.53
CA GLN A 665 -34.50 -21.46 -13.01
C GLN A 665 -34.82 -22.26 -11.73
N GLY A 666 -33.93 -22.21 -10.75
CA GLY A 666 -33.97 -22.98 -9.52
C GLY A 666 -33.29 -22.25 -8.36
N ALA A 667 -34.03 -22.13 -7.24
CA ALA A 667 -33.62 -21.51 -5.98
C ALA A 667 -33.35 -19.98 -5.99
N ARG A 668 -34.32 -19.22 -5.45
CA ARG A 668 -34.11 -17.83 -5.01
C ARG A 668 -33.01 -17.80 -3.94
N ALA A 669 -31.88 -17.14 -4.20
CA ALA A 669 -30.85 -16.91 -3.20
C ALA A 669 -31.34 -15.92 -2.12
N PRO A 670 -31.26 -16.24 -0.81
CA PRO A 670 -31.71 -15.35 0.25
C PRO A 670 -30.70 -14.20 0.49
N TRP A 671 -31.21 -12.98 0.60
CA TRP A 671 -30.43 -11.81 1.01
C TRP A 671 -30.02 -11.92 2.48
N THR A 672 -28.72 -12.09 2.77
CA THR A 672 -28.09 -11.68 4.04
C THR A 672 -26.59 -11.43 3.87
N ARG A 673 -26.05 -10.53 4.70
CA ARG A 673 -24.61 -10.20 4.72
C ARG A 673 -23.90 -11.09 5.74
N GLY A 674 -22.97 -11.93 5.30
CA GLY A 674 -22.01 -12.54 6.23
C GLY A 674 -21.35 -13.84 5.77
N ASN A 675 -20.03 -13.75 5.56
CA ASN A 675 -19.06 -14.83 5.73
C ASN A 675 -19.10 -16.03 4.74
N ASN A 676 -18.10 -16.09 3.85
CA ASN A 676 -17.31 -17.32 3.73
C ASN A 676 -15.87 -17.07 3.22
N CYS A 677 -14.97 -18.00 3.51
CA CYS A 677 -13.56 -17.99 3.11
C CYS A 677 -13.38 -17.97 1.58
N PRO A 678 -12.25 -17.47 1.05
CA PRO A 678 -11.96 -17.58 -0.38
C PRO A 678 -11.82 -19.07 -0.77
N PRO A 679 -12.51 -19.54 -1.82
CA PRO A 679 -12.16 -20.79 -2.47
C PRO A 679 -10.72 -20.70 -2.97
N VAL A 680 -9.99 -21.81 -2.93
CA VAL A 680 -8.67 -21.88 -3.54
C VAL A 680 -8.85 -21.80 -5.05
N GLU A 681 -8.57 -20.64 -5.64
CA GLU A 681 -8.64 -20.44 -7.09
C GLU A 681 -7.78 -21.47 -7.82
N ASN A 682 -8.44 -22.32 -8.62
CA ASN A 682 -7.79 -23.12 -9.64
C ASN A 682 -7.38 -22.21 -10.79
N LEU A 683 -6.26 -21.52 -10.60
CA LEU A 683 -5.49 -20.88 -11.66
C LEU A 683 -5.08 -21.94 -12.70
N TYR A 684 -5.94 -22.21 -13.70
CA TYR A 684 -5.64 -22.59 -15.09
C TYR A 684 -6.96 -22.82 -15.86
N GLN A 685 -7.63 -21.73 -16.25
CA GLN A 685 -8.49 -21.74 -17.44
C GLN A 685 -7.92 -20.72 -18.42
N SER A 686 -7.46 -21.21 -19.57
CA SER A 686 -7.03 -20.39 -20.71
C SER A 686 -8.12 -20.56 -21.75
N GLY A 687 -8.77 -19.47 -22.17
CA GLY A 687 -9.78 -19.53 -23.24
C GLY A 687 -9.16 -19.98 -24.56
N GLY A 688 -9.88 -20.83 -25.29
CA GLY A 688 -9.49 -21.42 -26.56
C GLY A 688 -9.82 -22.91 -26.58
N ASP A 689 -10.56 -23.34 -27.61
CA ASP A 689 -11.02 -24.72 -27.77
C ASP A 689 -9.85 -25.70 -27.87
N LEU A 690 -9.58 -26.38 -26.75
CA LEU A 690 -8.63 -27.48 -26.63
C LEU A 690 -9.42 -28.71 -26.18
N PRO A 691 -9.23 -29.88 -26.83
CA PRO A 691 -9.94 -31.10 -26.44
C PRO A 691 -9.61 -31.46 -24.99
N ASP A 692 -10.60 -31.95 -24.22
CA ASP A 692 -10.38 -32.34 -22.83
C ASP A 692 -9.59 -33.65 -22.77
N ILE A 693 -8.27 -33.52 -22.63
CA ILE A 693 -7.30 -34.62 -22.55
C ILE A 693 -7.66 -35.64 -21.45
N LYS A 694 -8.50 -35.29 -20.47
CA LYS A 694 -8.92 -36.21 -19.39
C LYS A 694 -9.91 -37.30 -19.82
N THR A 695 -10.59 -37.16 -20.95
CA THR A 695 -11.59 -38.13 -21.42
C THR A 695 -11.09 -39.03 -22.57
N MET A 696 -9.89 -38.75 -23.10
CA MET A 696 -9.29 -39.49 -24.21
C MET A 696 -8.69 -40.82 -23.72
N ASN A 697 -8.84 -41.89 -24.50
CA ASN A 697 -8.16 -43.16 -24.23
C ASN A 697 -6.68 -43.15 -24.67
N GLU A 698 -5.91 -44.18 -24.32
CA GLU A 698 -4.46 -44.21 -24.59
C GLU A 698 -4.10 -44.16 -26.08
N GLN A 699 -4.94 -44.72 -26.97
CA GLN A 699 -4.72 -44.64 -28.42
C GLN A 699 -5.03 -43.24 -28.96
N GLU A 700 -6.16 -42.65 -28.58
CA GLU A 700 -6.54 -41.28 -28.96
C GLU A 700 -5.52 -40.24 -28.48
N LEU A 701 -4.97 -40.42 -27.28
CA LEU A 701 -3.92 -39.58 -26.73
C LEU A 701 -2.61 -39.72 -27.52
N HIS A 702 -2.27 -40.94 -27.96
CA HIS A 702 -1.08 -41.20 -28.77
C HIS A 702 -1.18 -40.50 -30.12
N ASP A 703 -2.28 -40.71 -30.86
CA ASP A 703 -2.49 -40.10 -32.18
C ASP A 703 -2.57 -38.58 -32.10
N TYR A 704 -3.22 -38.02 -31.08
CA TYR A 704 -3.24 -36.58 -30.83
C TYR A 704 -1.83 -35.99 -30.65
N LEU A 705 -1.00 -36.60 -29.79
CA LEU A 705 0.37 -36.16 -29.56
C LEU A 705 1.26 -36.32 -30.81
N HIS A 706 1.03 -37.35 -31.61
CA HIS A 706 1.76 -37.62 -32.85
C HIS A 706 1.34 -36.72 -34.02
N GLY A 707 0.09 -36.23 -34.05
CA GLY A 707 -0.41 -35.25 -35.02
C GLY A 707 0.00 -33.79 -34.78
N MET A 708 0.44 -33.41 -33.57
CA MET A 708 0.79 -32.02 -33.23
C MET A 708 1.92 -31.44 -34.11
N SER A 709 1.76 -30.19 -34.56
CA SER A 709 2.81 -29.47 -35.27
C SER A 709 4.02 -29.14 -34.38
N GLN A 710 5.16 -28.84 -35.01
CA GLN A 710 6.39 -28.49 -34.29
C GLN A 710 6.25 -27.19 -33.45
N LYS A 711 5.33 -26.30 -33.81
CA LYS A 711 5.01 -25.08 -33.05
C LYS A 711 4.25 -25.44 -31.78
N GLU A 712 3.20 -26.24 -31.88
CA GLU A 712 2.35 -26.65 -30.76
C GLU A 712 3.11 -27.54 -29.78
N ARG A 713 3.98 -28.45 -30.27
CA ARG A 713 4.88 -29.23 -29.39
C ARG A 713 5.83 -28.36 -28.58
N ARG A 714 6.37 -27.28 -29.16
CA ARG A 714 7.20 -26.30 -28.42
C ARG A 714 6.38 -25.55 -27.38
N GLU A 715 5.14 -25.19 -27.70
CA GLU A 715 4.24 -24.48 -26.79
C GLU A 715 3.76 -25.37 -25.63
N LEU A 716 3.39 -26.62 -25.91
CA LEU A 716 3.10 -27.64 -24.90
C LEU A 716 4.31 -27.89 -23.99
N THR A 717 5.52 -28.01 -24.56
CA THR A 717 6.76 -28.14 -23.77
C THR A 717 7.02 -26.92 -22.89
N ALA A 718 6.68 -25.71 -23.36
CA ALA A 718 6.78 -24.49 -22.56
C ALA A 718 5.74 -24.47 -21.41
N ARG A 719 4.49 -24.89 -21.67
CA ARG A 719 3.43 -25.04 -20.65
C ARG A 719 3.80 -26.08 -19.59
N LEU A 720 4.29 -27.26 -19.99
CA LEU A 720 4.78 -28.30 -19.07
C LEU A 720 5.97 -27.82 -18.21
N ARG A 721 6.84 -26.94 -18.72
CA ARG A 721 7.92 -26.30 -17.93
C ARG A 721 7.42 -25.26 -16.92
N LEU A 722 6.21 -24.71 -17.10
CA LEU A 722 5.56 -23.79 -16.16
C LEU A 722 4.85 -24.55 -15.02
N VAL A 723 4.26 -25.73 -15.32
CA VAL A 723 3.64 -26.62 -14.33
C VAL A 723 4.72 -27.36 -13.52
N LYS A 724 5.37 -26.64 -12.61
CA LYS A 724 6.23 -27.25 -11.60
C LYS A 724 5.37 -27.89 -10.51
N PRO A 725 5.59 -29.17 -10.13
CA PRO A 725 4.84 -29.80 -9.04
C PRO A 725 4.99 -28.97 -7.75
N LYS A 726 3.92 -28.93 -6.92
CA LYS A 726 3.81 -28.10 -5.71
C LYS A 726 4.91 -28.44 -4.67
N ARG A 727 6.11 -27.88 -4.84
CA ARG A 727 7.22 -28.01 -3.89
C ARG A 727 6.92 -27.22 -2.60
N ARG A 728 6.88 -27.89 -1.45
CA ARG A 728 6.85 -27.23 -0.12
C ARG A 728 8.12 -26.40 0.06
N LYS A 729 8.03 -25.08 -0.12
CA LYS A 729 9.14 -24.15 0.16
C LYS A 729 9.33 -24.02 1.67
N GLY A 730 10.49 -24.44 2.18
CA GLY A 730 10.94 -24.13 3.55
C GLY A 730 11.47 -25.31 4.36
N TYR A 731 11.13 -26.55 3.99
CA TYR A 731 11.63 -27.74 4.70
C TYR A 731 12.86 -28.31 3.99
N LYS A 732 14.00 -28.34 4.69
CA LYS A 732 15.16 -29.19 4.39
C LYS A 732 15.76 -29.65 5.71
N GLN A 733 15.79 -30.97 5.95
CA GLN A 733 16.49 -31.55 7.09
C GLN A 733 17.98 -31.22 6.97
N GLN A 734 18.57 -30.67 8.04
CA GLN A 734 20.02 -30.58 8.15
C GLN A 734 20.54 -31.88 8.75
N ILE A 735 21.53 -32.47 8.08
CA ILE A 735 22.22 -33.69 8.50
C ILE A 735 23.73 -33.41 8.58
N SER A 736 24.44 -34.16 9.43
CA SER A 736 25.91 -34.09 9.51
C SER A 736 26.56 -34.78 8.31
N ASN A 737 27.86 -34.53 8.09
CA ASN A 737 28.62 -35.19 7.02
C ASN A 737 28.62 -36.72 7.17
N HIS A 738 28.65 -37.24 8.41
CA HIS A 738 28.55 -38.67 8.70
C HIS A 738 27.18 -39.24 8.32
N GLN A 739 26.10 -38.57 8.71
CA GLN A 739 24.74 -38.96 8.33
C GLN A 739 24.52 -38.93 6.81
N ARG A 740 25.22 -38.04 6.10
CA ARG A 740 25.20 -38.00 4.64
C ARG A 740 25.88 -39.23 4.03
N GLN A 741 27.07 -39.58 4.50
CA GLN A 741 27.77 -40.80 4.07
C GLN A 741 26.94 -42.07 4.34
N GLN A 742 26.21 -42.13 5.45
CA GLN A 742 25.28 -43.23 5.75
C GLN A 742 24.09 -43.27 4.77
N LEU A 743 23.46 -42.13 4.47
CA LEU A 743 22.38 -42.03 3.48
C LEU A 743 22.85 -42.42 2.08
N ASP A 744 24.02 -41.96 1.66
CA ASP A 744 24.60 -42.27 0.35
C ASP A 744 24.90 -43.78 0.22
N ALA A 745 25.34 -44.43 1.30
CA ALA A 745 25.55 -45.88 1.37
C ALA A 745 24.23 -46.67 1.36
N GLU A 746 23.22 -46.25 2.15
CA GLU A 746 21.89 -46.88 2.16
C GLU A 746 21.23 -46.81 0.78
N LEU A 747 21.30 -45.68 0.07
CA LEU A 747 20.77 -45.55 -1.29
C LEU A 747 21.47 -46.48 -2.29
N ARG A 748 22.81 -46.55 -2.26
CA ARG A 748 23.59 -47.42 -3.14
C ARG A 748 23.33 -48.90 -2.90
N SER A 749 23.13 -49.32 -1.64
CA SER A 749 22.74 -50.70 -1.31
C SER A 749 21.37 -51.11 -1.87
N ARG A 750 20.49 -50.14 -2.18
CA ARG A 750 19.17 -50.35 -2.80
C ARG A 750 19.17 -50.12 -4.32
N GLY A 751 20.34 -49.96 -4.95
CA GLY A 751 20.47 -49.79 -6.39
C GLY A 751 20.27 -48.36 -6.92
N PHE A 752 20.35 -47.34 -6.06
CA PHE A 752 20.27 -45.93 -6.46
C PHE A 752 21.66 -45.28 -6.51
N ASP A 753 21.88 -44.34 -7.43
CA ASP A 753 23.18 -43.70 -7.66
C ASP A 753 23.67 -42.85 -6.47
N ALA A 754 22.75 -42.46 -5.59
CA ALA A 754 22.94 -41.50 -4.50
C ALA A 754 23.45 -40.14 -5.02
N SER A 755 22.82 -39.65 -6.09
CA SER A 755 23.16 -38.35 -6.67
C SER A 755 22.83 -37.19 -5.71
N ASP A 756 23.58 -36.08 -5.82
CA ASP A 756 23.30 -34.83 -5.09
C ASP A 756 21.84 -34.38 -5.25
N THR A 757 21.22 -34.66 -6.40
CA THR A 757 19.82 -34.39 -6.72
C THR A 757 18.83 -35.25 -5.94
N GLU A 758 19.10 -36.55 -5.77
CA GLU A 758 18.26 -37.47 -4.99
C GLU A 758 18.38 -37.19 -3.50
N VAL A 759 19.59 -36.95 -3.01
CA VAL A 759 19.85 -36.61 -1.61
C VAL A 759 19.21 -35.26 -1.26
N ASP A 760 19.30 -34.24 -2.12
CA ASP A 760 18.62 -32.96 -1.91
C ASP A 760 17.09 -33.06 -2.02
N LEU A 761 16.56 -33.98 -2.83
CA LEU A 761 15.12 -34.28 -2.90
C LEU A 761 14.63 -34.91 -1.59
N LEU A 762 15.29 -35.97 -1.12
CA LEU A 762 14.96 -36.69 0.11
C LEU A 762 15.05 -35.78 1.35
N LEU A 763 16.13 -35.01 1.49
CA LEU A 763 16.30 -34.07 2.60
C LEU A 763 15.23 -32.96 2.62
N ARG A 764 14.62 -32.64 1.48
CA ARG A 764 13.48 -31.70 1.39
C ARG A 764 12.13 -32.35 1.64
N GLY A 765 12.09 -33.61 2.06
CA GLY A 765 10.87 -34.38 2.29
C GLY A 765 10.20 -34.88 1.00
N GLY A 766 10.94 -34.96 -0.10
CA GLY A 766 10.53 -35.70 -1.30
C GLY A 766 10.70 -37.21 -1.11
N SER A 767 10.25 -37.96 -2.11
CA SER A 767 10.39 -39.43 -2.17
C SER A 767 10.80 -39.90 -3.57
N ILE A 768 11.46 -41.04 -3.64
CA ILE A 768 11.97 -41.68 -4.86
C ILE A 768 11.17 -42.99 -5.07
N PRO A 769 10.76 -43.36 -6.30
CA PRO A 769 10.10 -44.64 -6.54
C PRO A 769 11.08 -45.80 -6.31
N SER A 770 10.65 -46.82 -5.57
CA SER A 770 11.39 -48.08 -5.35
C SER A 770 10.99 -49.18 -6.35
N GLY A 771 9.92 -48.95 -7.11
CA GLY A 771 9.24 -49.96 -7.93
C GLY A 771 7.98 -50.52 -7.25
N ALA A 772 7.12 -51.21 -8.01
CA ALA A 772 5.89 -51.88 -7.51
C ALA A 772 4.98 -51.01 -6.59
N GLY A 773 4.87 -49.71 -6.88
CA GLY A 773 4.09 -48.75 -6.07
C GLY A 773 4.71 -48.39 -4.71
N LEU A 774 5.96 -48.79 -4.44
CA LEU A 774 6.69 -48.41 -3.23
C LEU A 774 7.48 -47.10 -3.44
N ARG A 775 7.66 -46.33 -2.36
CA ARG A 775 8.45 -45.09 -2.36
C ARG A 775 9.44 -45.03 -1.18
N LEU A 776 10.67 -44.64 -1.48
CA LEU A 776 11.71 -44.32 -0.50
C LEU A 776 11.59 -42.87 -0.06
N PHE A 777 11.67 -42.59 1.25
CA PHE A 777 11.67 -41.25 1.81
C PHE A 777 12.58 -41.15 3.05
N TYR A 778 13.14 -39.96 3.31
CA TYR A 778 14.06 -39.77 4.43
C TYR A 778 13.40 -39.03 5.61
N ARG A 779 13.28 -39.71 6.75
CA ARG A 779 12.62 -39.19 7.95
C ARG A 779 13.28 -39.75 9.20
N ASN A 780 13.31 -38.95 10.27
CA ASN A 780 13.92 -39.32 11.55
C ASN A 780 15.37 -39.85 11.39
N GLN A 781 16.13 -39.24 10.47
CA GLN A 781 17.54 -39.56 10.17
C GLN A 781 17.80 -40.95 9.55
N ARG A 782 16.79 -41.64 9.00
CA ARG A 782 16.93 -42.92 8.26
C ARG A 782 16.15 -42.93 6.95
N LEU A 783 16.57 -43.77 6.00
CA LEU A 783 15.83 -44.04 4.77
C LEU A 783 14.73 -45.09 5.05
N GLN A 784 13.47 -44.69 4.83
CA GLN A 784 12.28 -45.51 5.04
C GLN A 784 11.55 -45.75 3.71
N GLU A 785 10.70 -46.77 3.70
CA GLU A 785 9.95 -47.19 2.52
C GLU A 785 8.48 -47.39 2.91
N ASP A 786 7.54 -46.88 2.11
CA ASP A 786 6.11 -47.16 2.26
C ASP A 786 5.43 -47.39 0.90
N ASP A 787 4.21 -47.93 0.94
CA ASP A 787 3.42 -48.40 -0.20
C ASP A 787 2.43 -47.36 -0.73
N LYS A 788 2.53 -46.09 -0.32
CA LYS A 788 1.55 -45.04 -0.69
C LYS A 788 1.49 -44.71 -2.18
N TRP A 789 2.42 -45.22 -2.99
CA TRP A 789 2.39 -45.06 -4.44
C TRP A 789 1.72 -46.23 -5.18
N ARG A 790 1.25 -47.29 -4.49
CA ARG A 790 0.41 -48.37 -5.05
C ARG A 790 -0.97 -47.93 -5.54
N GLN A 791 -1.37 -46.70 -5.24
CA GLN A 791 -2.61 -46.08 -5.72
C GLN A 791 -2.39 -45.31 -7.05
N TRP A 792 -1.13 -45.23 -7.50
CA TRP A 792 -0.64 -44.39 -8.60
C TRP A 792 0.22 -45.18 -9.60
N TYR A 793 0.25 -46.51 -9.44
CA TYR A 793 0.87 -47.56 -10.25
C TYR A 793 -0.19 -48.66 -10.43
#